data_AF-A5US79-F1
#
_entry.id   AF-A5US79-F1
#
_cell.length_a   1.000
_cell.length_b   1.000
_cell.length_c   1.000
_cell.angle_alpha   90.00
_cell.angle_beta   90.00
_cell.angle_gamma   90.00
#
_symmetry.space_group_name_H-M   'P 1'
#
loop_
_entity.id
_entity.type
_entity.pdbx_description
1 polymer ?
#
loop_
_entity_poly.entity_id
_entity_poly.type
_entity_poly.pdbx_seq_one_letter_code
_entity_poly.pdbx_strand_id
1 'polypeptide(L)'
;MNRTTYPQRTWLITGCATGFGARLAQQVIDRGERVVATDRAVDALAHLHTDDPARLLRLAMDVTDPDAVRRAVEMAVARFERIDVLVNNAGLGHGGPLEEARVDDIRRLFDVNIIGMMIVTQAVLPHMRASGGGYIINISSDSGVVGFPFQGVYTATKHAVEGFSDCLYQEVTPFGIRVSVIQPCGMFKTDMPASTITAARAAIRPDSPYYARATRMADALAAAWEQSSDPQDVVDAIIEVADADPPPLRRRVGPPDRTALPGLRQRMSHEEFVTFIYRMTSEDVARPAMPRGRVDGGRLVVRTLREAGVTHAFTIVGGHNYQLVNACREEGIRVIDVRNEMHAAHMADAFARFTRRPALLTVDAAPGLVNAIAGIEVAYEAQVPLIIACAQGSLAGRDIGVMQAIDQLRLLRPVTKWQRTCFDVKRLPEYTAAALRHATTGRPGPTFLDFPLEVMQAMVDEDAVTFPRNYRVTTGPAGDPALVRRALDLIRRARRPLLIVGSGVWWAHGDDELRRFVETTGIPVLSRNLARGIIPDDHPLSAGFYPTPAAMADAFLVIGTRLDWTIGYGRFPLFNLDAPVVQVDIHAESIGKTRPIDVGIIGDAAQVLRQLNDLVAAGGEWAMEAAWPPMAHGSIAMMRQETAAAANLPARPSDRPMHSIQLMQALATCLPREAIKVVDGGYSAAFAIQYLDATVPGGVTWVGSTGHIGVGLGFAIGARLAHPDSPVVAIMGDGAFGLCGLEFDTAVRHQLPIIVVIANDEGWGETRDGQRRRWGDAAVIGTHLGPRRYDELARALGGYGERVERPEEIAPAIRRAFESGVPAIIDVHTDPEQRSTAVAGLPWIVE
;
A
#
# COMPACT_ATOMS: atom_id res chain seq x y z
N MET A 1 46.48 24.98 12.50
CA MET A 1 46.16 24.07 11.40
C MET A 1 47.47 23.46 10.91
N ASN A 2 47.75 22.21 11.24
CA ASN A 2 48.92 21.49 10.72
C ASN A 2 48.66 21.16 9.25
N ARG A 3 49.31 21.88 8.33
CA ARG A 3 49.37 21.53 6.91
C ARG A 3 50.22 20.27 6.80
N THR A 4 49.59 19.13 6.54
CA THR A 4 50.28 17.91 6.10
C THR A 4 51.04 18.26 4.82
N THR A 5 52.37 18.34 4.90
CA THR A 5 53.24 18.57 3.73
C THR A 5 53.30 17.30 2.90
N TYR A 6 52.45 17.23 1.87
CA TYR A 6 52.57 16.23 0.82
C TYR A 6 53.85 16.49 0.00
N PRO A 7 54.55 15.46 -0.50
CA PRO A 7 55.64 15.65 -1.45
C PRO A 7 55.12 16.43 -2.68
N GLN A 8 55.85 17.47 -3.09
CA GLN A 8 55.43 18.38 -4.16
C GLN A 8 55.56 17.71 -5.53
N ARG A 9 54.59 16.87 -5.91
CA ARG A 9 54.57 16.17 -7.22
C ARG A 9 54.17 17.12 -8.35
N THR A 10 54.61 16.77 -9.57
CA THR A 10 54.22 17.43 -10.81
C THR A 10 53.23 16.57 -11.59
N TRP A 11 52.02 17.09 -11.80
CA TRP A 11 50.93 16.43 -12.50
C TRP A 11 50.76 16.97 -13.92
N LEU A 12 50.79 16.12 -14.93
CA LEU A 12 50.36 16.45 -16.28
C LEU A 12 48.97 15.87 -16.51
N ILE A 13 47.98 16.74 -16.75
CA ILE A 13 46.57 16.34 -16.89
C ILE A 13 46.08 16.77 -18.28
N THR A 14 45.48 15.82 -18.99
CA THR A 14 44.87 16.05 -20.32
C THR A 14 43.38 16.35 -20.24
N GLY A 15 42.89 17.28 -21.05
CA GLY A 15 41.46 17.63 -21.10
C GLY A 15 40.98 18.40 -19.87
N CYS A 16 41.65 19.50 -19.54
CA CYS A 16 41.38 20.31 -18.35
C CYS A 16 40.35 21.42 -18.55
N ALA A 17 39.72 21.57 -19.72
CA ALA A 17 38.73 22.63 -19.92
C ALA A 17 37.44 22.43 -19.09
N THR A 18 37.01 21.18 -18.90
CA THR A 18 35.72 20.84 -18.26
C THR A 18 35.79 19.50 -17.50
N GLY A 19 34.69 19.10 -16.86
CA GLY A 19 34.51 17.75 -16.31
C GLY A 19 35.51 17.36 -15.22
N PHE A 20 35.99 16.11 -15.25
CA PHE A 20 36.93 15.57 -14.25
C PHE A 20 38.28 16.27 -14.30
N GLY A 21 38.80 16.56 -15.51
CA GLY A 21 40.13 17.16 -15.69
C GLY A 21 40.24 18.56 -15.10
N ALA A 22 39.21 19.40 -15.27
CA ALA A 22 39.14 20.73 -14.67
C ALA A 22 39.16 20.68 -13.13
N ARG A 23 38.28 19.84 -12.54
CA ARG A 23 38.16 19.68 -11.09
C ARG A 23 39.42 19.09 -10.46
N LEU A 24 40.00 18.06 -11.09
CA LEU A 24 41.25 17.46 -10.65
C LEU A 24 42.40 18.47 -10.69
N ALA A 25 42.54 19.22 -11.78
CA ALA A 25 43.59 20.24 -11.89
C ALA A 25 43.48 21.28 -10.77
N GLN A 26 42.29 21.80 -10.49
CA GLN A 26 42.09 22.75 -9.39
C GLN A 26 42.38 22.12 -8.02
N GLN A 27 41.88 20.90 -7.74
CA GLN A 27 42.11 20.24 -6.46
C GLN A 27 43.60 19.91 -6.21
N VAL A 28 44.36 19.55 -7.24
CA VAL A 28 45.81 19.33 -7.13
C VAL A 28 46.56 20.65 -6.90
N ILE A 29 46.13 21.75 -7.54
CA ILE A 29 46.65 23.10 -7.26
C ILE A 29 46.41 23.46 -5.79
N ASP A 30 45.20 23.24 -5.28
CA ASP A 30 44.78 23.59 -3.93
C ASP A 30 45.54 22.76 -2.87
N ARG A 31 45.91 21.52 -3.22
CA ARG A 31 46.80 20.66 -2.41
C ARG A 31 48.24 21.15 -2.31
N GLY A 32 48.63 22.18 -3.06
CA GLY A 32 49.99 22.73 -3.04
C GLY A 32 50.94 22.07 -4.05
N GLU A 33 50.46 21.15 -4.88
CA GLU A 33 51.25 20.43 -5.88
C GLU A 33 51.38 21.25 -7.17
N ARG A 34 52.21 20.77 -8.13
CA ARG A 34 52.46 21.44 -9.42
C ARG A 34 51.59 20.81 -10.50
N VAL A 35 50.96 21.64 -11.33
CA VAL A 35 50.03 21.19 -12.37
C VAL A 35 50.42 21.75 -13.74
N VAL A 36 50.53 20.85 -14.70
CA VAL A 36 50.53 21.12 -16.13
C VAL A 36 49.13 20.78 -16.64
N ALA A 37 48.30 21.80 -16.78
CA ALA A 37 46.93 21.68 -17.27
C ALA A 37 46.94 21.86 -18.79
N THR A 38 46.33 20.91 -19.51
CA THR A 38 46.35 20.91 -20.98
C THR A 38 44.95 20.75 -21.57
N ASP A 39 44.68 21.50 -22.64
CA ASP A 39 43.50 21.34 -23.49
C ASP A 39 43.81 21.94 -24.88
N ARG A 40 42.95 21.76 -25.88
CA ARG A 40 43.19 22.25 -27.25
C ARG A 40 43.29 23.77 -27.32
N ALA A 41 42.45 24.46 -26.55
CA ALA A 41 42.45 25.92 -26.46
C ALA A 41 42.94 26.35 -25.07
N VAL A 42 44.07 27.05 -25.02
CA VAL A 42 44.66 27.51 -23.75
C VAL A 42 43.72 28.43 -22.97
N ASP A 43 42.93 29.25 -23.67
CA ASP A 43 41.97 30.17 -23.05
C ASP A 43 40.86 29.45 -22.27
N ALA A 44 40.53 28.21 -22.64
CA ALA A 44 39.56 27.39 -21.92
C ALA A 44 40.05 27.01 -20.50
N LEU A 45 41.36 27.15 -20.24
CA LEU A 45 41.99 26.87 -18.94
C LEU A 45 42.03 28.09 -18.00
N ALA A 46 41.45 29.22 -18.40
CA ALA A 46 41.48 30.47 -17.63
C ALA A 46 40.79 30.36 -16.26
N HIS A 47 39.87 29.41 -16.10
CA HIS A 47 39.14 29.16 -14.85
C HIS A 47 40.02 28.57 -13.73
N LEU A 48 41.11 27.88 -14.08
CA LEU A 48 42.07 27.35 -13.11
C LEU A 48 42.84 28.52 -12.49
N HIS A 49 43.08 28.53 -11.19
CA HIS A 49 43.80 29.63 -10.53
C HIS A 49 44.61 29.15 -9.32
N THR A 50 45.69 29.86 -8.99
CA THR A 50 46.61 29.53 -7.91
C THR A 50 47.16 30.82 -7.30
N ASP A 51 47.36 30.83 -5.98
CA ASP A 51 48.07 31.92 -5.27
C ASP A 51 49.57 31.96 -5.62
N ASP A 52 50.09 30.86 -6.15
CA ASP A 52 51.48 30.73 -6.60
C ASP A 52 51.49 30.35 -8.08
N PRO A 53 51.62 31.33 -9.00
CA PRO A 53 51.73 31.09 -10.43
C PRO A 53 52.89 30.17 -10.80
N ALA A 54 53.88 30.01 -9.92
CA ALA A 54 55.01 29.15 -10.18
C ALA A 54 54.63 27.66 -10.18
N ARG A 55 53.43 27.28 -9.72
CA ARG A 55 52.94 25.89 -9.66
C ARG A 55 51.96 25.50 -10.76
N LEU A 56 51.53 26.43 -11.62
CA LEU A 56 50.56 26.16 -12.68
C LEU A 56 51.13 26.52 -14.05
N LEU A 57 51.18 25.54 -14.94
CA LEU A 57 51.48 25.71 -16.36
C LEU A 57 50.25 25.35 -17.19
N ARG A 58 49.71 26.30 -17.94
CA ARG A 58 48.58 26.08 -18.87
C ARG A 58 49.12 25.98 -20.28
N LEU A 59 48.80 24.91 -21.00
CA LEU A 59 49.31 24.68 -22.35
C LEU A 59 48.17 24.32 -23.31
N ALA A 60 48.26 24.88 -24.53
CA ALA A 60 47.50 24.38 -25.66
C ALA A 60 48.13 23.06 -26.12
N MET A 61 47.38 21.95 -26.03
CA MET A 61 47.82 20.64 -26.48
C MET A 61 46.62 19.85 -27.02
N ASP A 62 46.64 19.59 -28.32
CA ASP A 62 45.78 18.56 -28.90
C ASP A 62 46.47 17.21 -28.75
N VAL A 63 45.83 16.27 -28.06
CA VAL A 63 46.39 14.92 -27.84
C VAL A 63 46.57 14.14 -29.14
N THR A 64 45.91 14.56 -30.23
CA THR A 64 46.01 13.94 -31.56
C THR A 64 47.19 14.47 -32.39
N ASP A 65 47.87 15.53 -31.95
CA ASP A 65 49.05 16.10 -32.61
C ASP A 65 50.33 15.71 -31.84
N PRO A 66 51.15 14.76 -32.37
CA PRO A 66 52.39 14.33 -31.72
C PRO A 66 53.39 15.44 -31.45
N ASP A 67 53.44 16.47 -32.30
CA ASP A 67 54.37 17.59 -32.10
C ASP A 67 53.85 18.55 -31.03
N ALA A 68 52.54 18.77 -30.93
CA ALA A 68 51.94 19.52 -29.82
C ALA A 68 52.19 18.82 -28.48
N VAL A 69 51.99 17.49 -28.43
CA VAL A 69 52.27 16.68 -27.24
C VAL A 69 53.74 16.77 -26.85
N ARG A 70 54.67 16.58 -27.81
CA ARG A 70 56.11 16.67 -27.54
C ARG A 70 56.50 18.03 -26.97
N ARG A 71 56.05 19.13 -27.60
CA ARG A 71 56.29 20.49 -27.11
C ARG A 71 55.75 20.68 -25.70
N ALA A 72 54.55 20.20 -25.41
CA ALA A 72 53.95 20.37 -24.09
C ALA A 72 54.70 19.60 -22.99
N VAL A 73 55.15 18.37 -23.29
CA VAL A 73 55.97 17.57 -22.37
C VAL A 73 57.35 18.21 -22.16
N GLU A 74 58.01 18.68 -23.21
CA GLU A 74 59.29 19.40 -23.12
C GLU A 74 59.16 20.68 -22.28
N MET A 75 58.09 21.45 -22.47
CA MET A 75 57.81 22.63 -21.66
C MET A 75 57.52 22.29 -20.20
N ALA A 76 56.79 21.21 -19.94
CA ALA A 76 56.53 20.71 -18.59
C ALA A 76 57.84 20.34 -17.87
N VAL A 77 58.71 19.57 -18.53
CA VAL A 77 60.01 19.16 -17.98
C VAL A 77 60.96 20.34 -17.84
N ALA A 78 61.02 21.25 -18.81
CA ALA A 78 61.81 22.47 -18.70
C ALA A 78 61.35 23.35 -17.52
N ARG A 79 60.06 23.34 -17.20
CA ARG A 79 59.48 24.17 -16.14
C ARG A 79 59.61 23.56 -14.75
N PHE A 80 59.46 22.25 -14.63
CA PHE A 80 59.30 21.55 -13.35
C PHE A 80 60.33 20.43 -13.12
N GLU A 81 61.25 20.22 -14.07
CA GLU A 81 62.34 19.23 -14.10
C GLU A 81 61.90 17.76 -14.21
N ARG A 82 60.66 17.45 -13.81
CA ARG A 82 60.11 16.09 -13.77
C ARG A 82 58.59 16.09 -13.97
N ILE A 83 58.06 14.93 -14.33
CA ILE A 83 56.61 14.65 -14.36
C ILE A 83 56.40 13.42 -13.48
N ASP A 84 55.67 13.57 -12.38
CA ASP A 84 55.46 12.52 -11.38
C ASP A 84 54.17 11.75 -11.63
N VAL A 85 53.13 12.43 -12.09
CA VAL A 85 51.83 11.85 -12.38
C VAL A 85 51.34 12.32 -13.75
N LEU A 86 50.99 11.37 -14.62
CA LEU A 86 50.30 11.60 -15.88
C LEU A 86 48.85 11.13 -15.73
N VAL A 87 47.89 12.01 -16.02
CA VAL A 87 46.46 11.66 -16.06
C VAL A 87 45.93 11.81 -17.49
N ASN A 88 45.74 10.68 -18.15
CA ASN A 88 45.13 10.59 -19.48
C ASN A 88 43.60 10.62 -19.34
N ASN A 89 43.06 11.83 -19.23
CA ASN A 89 41.63 12.12 -19.04
C ASN A 89 40.93 12.62 -20.31
N ALA A 90 41.65 13.19 -21.29
CA ALA A 90 41.04 13.65 -22.54
C ALA A 90 40.24 12.52 -23.22
N GLY A 91 39.00 12.82 -23.59
CA GLY A 91 38.10 11.84 -24.19
C GLY A 91 36.85 12.46 -24.81
N LEU A 92 36.21 11.68 -25.68
CA LEU A 92 34.94 11.97 -26.35
C LEU A 92 33.97 10.82 -26.12
N GLY A 93 32.69 11.16 -25.96
CA GLY A 93 31.60 10.19 -25.97
C GLY A 93 30.98 10.05 -27.37
N HIS A 94 30.26 8.95 -27.58
CA HIS A 94 29.50 8.70 -28.82
C HIS A 94 28.29 7.81 -28.52
N GLY A 95 27.18 8.09 -29.20
CA GLY A 95 25.98 7.27 -29.16
C GLY A 95 25.27 7.26 -30.52
N GLY A 96 24.68 6.12 -30.86
CA GLY A 96 23.95 5.90 -32.12
C GLY A 96 24.20 4.51 -32.73
N PRO A 97 23.38 4.11 -33.73
CA PRO A 97 23.61 2.89 -34.50
C PRO A 97 24.93 2.95 -35.26
N LEU A 98 25.67 1.83 -35.29
CA LEU A 98 26.95 1.75 -36.03
C LEU A 98 26.77 2.01 -37.53
N GLU A 99 25.67 1.53 -38.12
CA GLU A 99 25.36 1.73 -39.56
C GLU A 99 25.28 3.21 -39.94
N GLU A 100 24.92 4.08 -38.99
CA GLU A 100 24.74 5.52 -39.23
C GLU A 100 25.90 6.36 -38.69
N ALA A 101 26.89 5.74 -38.04
CA ALA A 101 28.06 6.44 -37.54
C ALA A 101 28.98 6.87 -38.70
N ARG A 102 29.32 8.16 -38.76
CA ARG A 102 30.24 8.68 -39.77
C ARG A 102 31.66 8.18 -39.49
N VAL A 103 32.35 7.72 -40.53
CA VAL A 103 33.73 7.20 -40.40
C VAL A 103 34.68 8.22 -39.78
N ASP A 104 34.51 9.51 -40.09
CA ASP A 104 35.35 10.57 -39.51
C ASP A 104 35.13 10.72 -38.00
N ASP A 105 33.90 10.55 -37.51
CA ASP A 105 33.59 10.58 -36.08
C ASP A 105 34.16 9.34 -35.37
N ILE A 106 34.12 8.17 -36.03
CA ILE A 106 34.75 6.95 -35.54
C ILE A 106 36.26 7.16 -35.40
N ARG A 107 36.94 7.64 -36.46
CA ARG A 107 38.38 7.93 -36.43
C ARG A 107 38.72 8.90 -35.33
N ARG A 108 38.02 10.03 -35.26
CA ARG A 108 38.22 11.04 -34.23
C ARG A 108 38.06 10.49 -32.81
N LEU A 109 37.10 9.59 -32.58
CA LEU A 109 36.94 8.93 -31.29
C LEU A 109 38.17 8.08 -30.93
N PHE A 110 38.70 7.30 -31.86
CA PHE A 110 39.91 6.51 -31.65
C PHE A 110 41.15 7.39 -31.49
N ASP A 111 41.27 8.45 -32.31
CA ASP A 111 42.36 9.40 -32.27
C ASP A 111 42.46 10.07 -30.89
N VAL A 112 41.33 10.49 -30.31
CA VAL A 112 41.32 11.13 -28.99
C VAL A 112 41.38 10.13 -27.84
N ASN A 113 40.49 9.13 -27.82
CA ASN A 113 40.31 8.27 -26.64
C ASN A 113 41.45 7.28 -26.40
N ILE A 114 42.19 6.88 -27.46
CA ILE A 114 43.23 5.85 -27.33
C ILE A 114 44.54 6.22 -28.03
N ILE A 115 44.54 6.66 -29.28
CA ILE A 115 45.81 6.97 -29.99
C ILE A 115 46.49 8.17 -29.32
N GLY A 116 45.75 9.23 -29.00
CA GLY A 116 46.27 10.40 -28.30
C GLY A 116 46.78 10.06 -26.90
N MET A 117 46.07 9.19 -26.17
CA MET A 117 46.55 8.64 -24.90
C MET A 117 47.89 7.92 -25.05
N MET A 118 48.07 7.11 -26.11
CA MET A 118 49.32 6.42 -26.40
C MET A 118 50.44 7.41 -26.75
N ILE A 119 50.16 8.44 -27.56
CA ILE A 119 51.13 9.48 -27.94
C ILE A 119 51.62 10.24 -26.70
N VAL A 120 50.70 10.70 -25.84
CA VAL A 120 51.03 11.39 -24.59
C VAL A 120 51.85 10.49 -23.68
N THR A 121 51.44 9.23 -23.53
CA THR A 121 52.17 8.25 -22.73
C THR A 121 53.59 8.02 -23.26
N GLN A 122 53.75 7.82 -24.57
CA GLN A 122 55.06 7.65 -25.22
C GLN A 122 55.98 8.87 -25.01
N ALA A 123 55.43 10.08 -25.04
CA ALA A 123 56.20 11.29 -24.83
C ALA A 123 56.66 11.43 -23.36
N VAL A 124 55.83 11.04 -22.39
CA VAL A 124 56.13 11.18 -20.95
C VAL A 124 57.03 10.06 -20.41
N LEU A 125 56.87 8.83 -20.90
CA LEU A 125 57.55 7.64 -20.37
C LEU A 125 59.09 7.75 -20.28
N PRO A 126 59.83 8.26 -21.29
CA PRO A 126 61.27 8.41 -21.21
C PRO A 126 61.71 9.30 -20.03
N HIS A 127 60.92 10.34 -19.72
CA HIS A 127 61.19 11.26 -18.62
C HIS A 127 60.90 10.61 -17.26
N MET A 128 59.77 9.93 -17.09
CA MET A 128 59.48 9.17 -15.86
C MET A 128 60.56 8.11 -15.57
N ARG A 129 61.00 7.39 -16.61
CA ARG A 129 62.09 6.41 -16.49
C ARG A 129 63.41 7.09 -16.08
N ALA A 130 63.75 8.22 -16.69
CA ALA A 130 64.96 8.97 -16.33
C ALA A 130 64.90 9.54 -14.90
N SER A 131 63.71 9.89 -14.41
CA SER A 131 63.47 10.35 -13.03
C SER A 131 63.37 9.24 -11.99
N GLY A 132 63.54 7.96 -12.39
CA GLY A 132 63.54 6.81 -11.49
C GLY A 132 62.16 6.32 -11.05
N GLY A 133 61.09 6.75 -11.71
CA GLY A 133 59.72 6.33 -11.43
C GLY A 133 58.68 7.37 -11.83
N GLY A 134 57.41 6.99 -11.71
CA GLY A 134 56.29 7.86 -12.07
C GLY A 134 54.96 7.13 -11.94
N TYR A 135 53.86 7.80 -12.27
CA TYR A 135 52.53 7.22 -12.20
C TYR A 135 51.67 7.65 -13.38
N ILE A 136 51.17 6.69 -14.16
CA ILE A 136 50.22 6.90 -15.24
C ILE A 136 48.82 6.46 -14.80
N ILE A 137 47.83 7.35 -14.92
CA ILE A 137 46.43 7.09 -14.61
C ILE A 137 45.61 7.30 -15.89
N ASN A 138 44.97 6.24 -16.35
CA ASN A 138 44.15 6.24 -17.57
C ASN A 138 42.65 6.25 -17.21
N ILE A 139 41.87 7.13 -17.84
CA ILE A 139 40.42 7.21 -17.61
C ILE A 139 39.66 6.34 -18.61
N SER A 140 39.11 5.24 -18.11
CA SER A 140 38.25 4.30 -18.84
C SER A 140 36.76 4.59 -18.57
N SER A 141 35.92 3.57 -18.48
CA SER A 141 34.48 3.58 -18.19
C SER A 141 34.02 2.16 -17.88
N ASP A 142 32.87 1.98 -17.25
CA ASP A 142 32.14 0.70 -17.26
C ASP A 142 31.98 0.11 -18.68
N SER A 143 31.87 0.96 -19.71
CA SER A 143 31.89 0.59 -21.13
C SER A 143 33.22 0.01 -21.62
N GLY A 144 34.28 0.04 -20.81
CA GLY A 144 35.53 -0.70 -21.04
C GLY A 144 35.46 -2.17 -20.60
N VAL A 145 34.39 -2.56 -19.90
CA VAL A 145 34.20 -3.91 -19.35
C VAL A 145 32.90 -4.56 -19.86
N VAL A 146 31.87 -3.74 -20.12
CA VAL A 146 30.57 -4.18 -20.62
C VAL A 146 30.22 -3.48 -21.93
N GLY A 147 29.53 -4.18 -22.83
CA GLY A 147 29.04 -3.60 -24.08
C GLY A 147 27.57 -3.20 -23.96
N PHE A 148 27.22 -2.02 -24.48
CA PHE A 148 25.84 -1.55 -24.59
C PHE A 148 25.45 -1.31 -26.05
N PRO A 149 24.23 -1.68 -26.46
CA PRO A 149 23.72 -1.32 -27.79
C PRO A 149 23.74 0.19 -28.01
N PHE A 150 24.02 0.59 -29.25
CA PHE A 150 24.14 2.01 -29.66
C PHE A 150 25.29 2.79 -29.01
N GLN A 151 26.24 2.12 -28.37
CA GLN A 151 27.50 2.73 -27.90
C GLN A 151 28.74 2.00 -28.42
N GLY A 152 28.59 1.16 -29.46
CA GLY A 152 29.64 0.22 -29.91
C GLY A 152 31.00 0.87 -30.19
N VAL A 153 31.03 2.04 -30.83
CA VAL A 153 32.28 2.77 -31.12
C VAL A 153 32.96 3.24 -29.84
N TYR A 154 32.21 3.86 -28.93
CA TYR A 154 32.73 4.33 -27.63
C TYR A 154 33.22 3.15 -26.78
N THR A 155 32.41 2.10 -26.65
CA THR A 155 32.75 0.83 -25.97
C THR A 155 34.05 0.25 -26.51
N ALA A 156 34.24 0.22 -27.84
CA ALA A 156 35.47 -0.28 -28.45
C ALA A 156 36.70 0.54 -28.04
N THR A 157 36.61 1.88 -28.03
CA THR A 157 37.72 2.73 -27.56
C THR A 157 38.06 2.48 -26.09
N LYS A 158 37.06 2.30 -25.22
CA LYS A 158 37.29 2.07 -23.79
C LYS A 158 37.83 0.68 -23.49
N HIS A 159 37.42 -0.34 -24.24
CA HIS A 159 38.07 -1.65 -24.18
C HIS A 159 39.54 -1.59 -24.63
N ALA A 160 39.86 -0.76 -25.64
CA ALA A 160 41.24 -0.54 -26.06
C ALA A 160 42.08 0.15 -24.97
N VAL A 161 41.51 1.10 -24.22
CA VAL A 161 42.17 1.73 -23.05
C VAL A 161 42.51 0.69 -21.98
N GLU A 162 41.59 -0.23 -21.67
CA GLU A 162 41.82 -1.31 -20.72
C GLU A 162 42.97 -2.22 -21.16
N GLY A 163 42.91 -2.74 -22.40
CA GLY A 163 43.94 -3.63 -22.93
C GLY A 163 45.31 -2.96 -23.06
N PHE A 164 45.35 -1.70 -23.48
CA PHE A 164 46.58 -0.90 -23.50
C PHE A 164 47.18 -0.75 -22.10
N SER A 165 46.34 -0.46 -21.10
CA SER A 165 46.80 -0.26 -19.72
C SER A 165 47.33 -1.55 -19.09
N ASP A 166 46.75 -2.71 -19.41
CA ASP A 166 47.24 -4.01 -18.94
C ASP A 166 48.64 -4.33 -19.49
N CYS A 167 48.88 -4.04 -20.78
CA CYS A 167 50.20 -4.22 -21.38
C CYS A 167 51.21 -3.23 -20.78
N LEU A 168 50.82 -1.95 -20.74
CA LEU A 168 51.65 -0.87 -20.22
C LEU A 168 52.08 -1.15 -18.78
N TYR A 169 51.16 -1.59 -17.91
CA TYR A 169 51.46 -1.96 -16.53
C TYR A 169 52.61 -2.97 -16.45
N GLN A 170 52.59 -4.01 -17.29
CA GLN A 170 53.64 -5.04 -17.28
C GLN A 170 54.97 -4.50 -17.82
N GLU A 171 54.94 -3.66 -18.84
CA GLU A 171 56.13 -3.09 -19.48
C GLU A 171 56.87 -2.11 -18.59
N VAL A 172 56.16 -1.29 -17.80
CA VAL A 172 56.75 -0.13 -17.11
C VAL A 172 57.02 -0.36 -15.62
N THR A 173 56.36 -1.35 -15.02
CA THR A 173 56.56 -1.73 -13.61
C THR A 173 58.04 -1.98 -13.25
N PRO A 174 58.86 -2.67 -14.07
CA PRO A 174 60.29 -2.86 -13.78
C PRO A 174 61.10 -1.56 -13.67
N PHE A 175 60.60 -0.44 -14.20
CA PHE A 175 61.23 0.88 -14.12
C PHE A 175 60.71 1.73 -12.95
N GLY A 176 59.94 1.15 -12.01
CA GLY A 176 59.36 1.89 -10.90
C GLY A 176 58.20 2.81 -11.30
N ILE A 177 57.63 2.62 -12.49
CA ILE A 177 56.48 3.38 -12.98
C ILE A 177 55.21 2.59 -12.71
N ARG A 178 54.23 3.24 -12.09
CA ARG A 178 52.94 2.65 -11.69
C ARG A 178 51.87 2.99 -12.73
N VAL A 179 50.88 2.11 -12.91
CA VAL A 179 49.77 2.30 -13.84
C VAL A 179 48.45 1.93 -13.17
N SER A 180 47.45 2.80 -13.32
CA SER A 180 46.08 2.54 -12.86
C SER A 180 45.04 3.00 -13.86
N VAL A 181 43.90 2.32 -13.84
CA VAL A 181 42.74 2.61 -14.68
C VAL A 181 41.56 2.98 -13.80
N ILE A 182 41.03 4.18 -14.01
CA ILE A 182 39.80 4.62 -13.35
C ILE A 182 38.61 4.26 -14.24
N GLN A 183 37.61 3.60 -13.66
CA GLN A 183 36.40 3.14 -14.34
C GLN A 183 35.17 3.84 -13.75
N PRO A 184 34.81 5.05 -14.22
CA PRO A 184 33.52 5.66 -13.90
C PRO A 184 32.38 4.72 -14.34
N CYS A 185 31.48 4.40 -13.42
CA CYS A 185 30.34 3.51 -13.60
C CYS A 185 29.05 4.32 -13.43
N GLY A 186 28.22 4.37 -14.46
CA GLY A 186 27.07 5.26 -14.51
C GLY A 186 27.41 6.69 -14.96
N MET A 187 26.42 7.59 -14.87
CA MET A 187 26.50 8.94 -15.41
C MET A 187 26.96 9.95 -14.35
N PHE A 188 27.83 10.87 -14.75
CA PHE A 188 28.36 11.95 -13.92
C PHE A 188 28.07 13.30 -14.58
N LYS A 189 27.75 14.32 -13.76
CA LYS A 189 27.39 15.67 -14.23
C LYS A 189 28.57 16.41 -14.88
N THR A 190 28.92 16.03 -16.10
CA THR A 190 30.02 16.58 -16.92
C THR A 190 29.53 16.85 -18.35
N ASP A 191 30.19 17.68 -19.15
CA ASP A 191 29.68 18.01 -20.50
C ASP A 191 29.69 16.82 -21.49
N MET A 192 30.45 15.75 -21.19
CA MET A 192 30.61 14.60 -22.07
C MET A 192 29.33 13.77 -22.27
N PRO A 193 28.56 13.37 -21.24
CA PRO A 193 27.31 12.64 -21.49
C PRO A 193 26.20 13.52 -22.07
N ALA A 194 26.14 14.82 -21.74
CA ALA A 194 25.19 15.75 -22.36
C ALA A 194 25.43 15.93 -23.87
N SER A 195 26.69 16.06 -24.28
CA SER A 195 27.08 16.09 -25.69
C SER A 195 26.86 14.74 -26.38
N THR A 196 27.02 13.62 -25.67
CA THR A 196 26.72 12.27 -26.18
C THR A 196 25.24 12.06 -26.44
N ILE A 197 24.35 12.48 -25.53
CA ILE A 197 22.89 12.42 -25.70
C ILE A 197 22.46 13.29 -26.89
N THR A 198 23.02 14.49 -27.00
CA THR A 198 22.73 15.43 -28.09
C THR A 198 23.20 14.87 -29.44
N ALA A 199 24.42 14.33 -29.50
CA ALA A 199 24.94 13.66 -30.69
C ALA A 199 24.12 12.42 -31.07
N ALA A 200 23.74 11.61 -30.08
CA ALA A 200 22.89 10.44 -30.30
C ALA A 200 21.53 10.83 -30.89
N ARG A 201 20.89 11.89 -30.40
CA ARG A 201 19.60 12.38 -30.95
C ARG A 201 19.75 12.97 -32.36
N ALA A 202 20.85 13.66 -32.64
CA ALA A 202 21.10 14.30 -33.93
C ALA A 202 21.53 13.31 -35.04
N ALA A 203 22.12 12.17 -34.66
CA ALA A 203 22.68 11.20 -35.59
C ALA A 203 21.68 10.16 -36.13
N ILE A 204 20.46 10.07 -35.58
CA ILE A 204 19.48 9.04 -35.96
C ILE A 204 18.51 9.62 -36.99
N ARG A 205 18.51 9.08 -38.21
CA ARG A 205 17.55 9.51 -39.22
C ARG A 205 16.14 9.01 -38.89
N PRO A 206 15.07 9.82 -39.05
CA PRO A 206 13.69 9.40 -38.77
C PRO A 206 13.21 8.15 -39.53
N ASP A 207 13.79 7.87 -40.69
CA ASP A 207 13.51 6.70 -41.54
C ASP A 207 14.42 5.51 -41.23
N SER A 208 15.32 5.62 -40.26
CA SER A 208 16.21 4.54 -39.85
C SER A 208 15.45 3.34 -39.29
N PRO A 209 15.82 2.09 -39.64
CA PRO A 209 15.28 0.90 -38.99
C PRO A 209 15.60 0.83 -37.50
N TYR A 210 16.57 1.63 -37.03
CA TYR A 210 16.94 1.74 -35.62
C TYR A 210 16.24 2.86 -34.88
N TYR A 211 15.49 3.74 -35.57
CA TYR A 211 14.98 5.00 -35.02
C TYR A 211 14.24 4.80 -33.69
N ALA A 212 13.29 3.88 -33.65
CA ALA A 212 12.48 3.63 -32.45
C ALA A 212 13.30 3.12 -31.26
N ARG A 213 14.33 2.29 -31.50
CA ARG A 213 15.15 1.71 -30.43
C ARG A 213 16.25 2.68 -29.97
N ALA A 214 16.86 3.40 -30.91
CA ALA A 214 17.90 4.39 -30.66
C ALA A 214 17.35 5.65 -29.96
N THR A 215 16.17 6.16 -30.37
CA THR A 215 15.50 7.28 -29.70
C THR A 215 15.13 6.94 -28.25
N ARG A 216 14.57 5.74 -28.00
CA ARG A 216 14.28 5.28 -26.63
C ARG A 216 15.53 5.18 -25.77
N MET A 217 16.64 4.67 -26.33
CA MET A 217 17.90 4.61 -25.60
C MET A 217 18.42 6.02 -25.29
N ALA A 218 18.33 6.94 -26.24
CA ALA A 218 18.69 8.35 -26.03
C ALA A 218 17.80 9.02 -24.96
N ASP A 219 16.51 8.71 -24.92
CA ASP A 219 15.57 9.19 -23.89
C ASP A 219 15.84 8.56 -22.52
N ALA A 220 16.18 7.27 -22.46
CA ALA A 220 16.58 6.60 -21.22
C ALA A 220 17.89 7.17 -20.67
N LEU A 221 18.88 7.44 -21.53
CA LEU A 221 20.11 8.14 -21.16
C LEU A 221 19.83 9.58 -20.71
N ALA A 222 18.89 10.28 -21.35
CA ALA A 222 18.46 11.61 -20.93
C ALA A 222 17.69 11.61 -19.59
N ALA A 223 16.91 10.58 -19.29
CA ALA A 223 16.25 10.42 -17.99
C ALA A 223 17.24 10.03 -16.88
N ALA A 224 18.20 9.15 -17.18
CA ALA A 224 19.28 8.79 -16.25
C ALA A 224 20.19 9.98 -15.94
N TRP A 225 20.29 10.96 -16.83
CA TRP A 225 21.05 12.19 -16.61
C TRP A 225 20.58 12.97 -15.37
N GLU A 226 19.28 13.02 -15.08
CA GLU A 226 18.72 13.67 -13.87
C GLU A 226 19.21 13.03 -12.57
N GLN A 227 19.61 11.75 -12.63
CA GLN A 227 20.12 10.96 -11.51
C GLN A 227 21.67 10.87 -11.50
N SER A 228 22.35 11.70 -12.28
CA SER A 228 23.82 11.66 -12.41
C SER A 228 24.53 11.96 -11.09
N SER A 229 25.60 11.21 -10.83
CA SER A 229 26.47 11.34 -9.66
C SER A 229 27.37 12.58 -9.74
N ASP A 230 27.93 12.96 -8.60
CA ASP A 230 28.87 14.08 -8.52
C ASP A 230 30.21 13.69 -9.18
N PRO A 231 30.70 14.46 -10.16
CA PRO A 231 32.04 14.25 -10.72
C PRO A 231 33.17 14.24 -9.70
N GLN A 232 32.96 14.83 -8.52
CA GLN A 232 33.92 14.85 -7.43
C GLN A 232 34.33 13.43 -6.99
N ASP A 233 33.42 12.46 -7.03
CA ASP A 233 33.73 11.06 -6.65
C ASP A 233 34.85 10.46 -7.51
N VAL A 234 34.90 10.81 -8.80
CA VAL A 234 35.93 10.33 -9.73
C VAL A 234 37.26 11.03 -9.47
N VAL A 235 37.22 12.33 -9.15
CA VAL A 235 38.41 13.11 -8.82
C VAL A 235 39.06 12.60 -7.54
N ASP A 236 38.26 12.36 -6.51
CA ASP A 236 38.73 11.81 -5.24
C ASP A 236 39.33 10.41 -5.44
N ALA A 237 38.73 9.58 -6.31
CA ALA A 237 39.28 8.28 -6.65
C ALA A 237 40.63 8.35 -7.41
N ILE A 238 40.81 9.32 -8.31
CA ILE A 238 42.10 9.56 -9.00
C ILE A 238 43.18 9.91 -7.97
N ILE A 239 42.85 10.79 -7.03
CA ILE A 239 43.76 11.21 -5.96
C ILE A 239 44.07 10.05 -5.01
N GLU A 240 43.04 9.31 -4.56
CA GLU A 240 43.17 8.11 -3.72
C GLU A 240 44.14 7.11 -4.36
N VAL A 241 43.95 6.83 -5.65
CA VAL A 241 44.77 5.90 -6.43
C VAL A 241 46.20 6.43 -6.59
N ALA A 242 46.39 7.73 -6.79
CA ALA A 242 47.72 8.35 -6.87
C ALA A 242 48.49 8.33 -5.54
N ASP A 243 47.78 8.41 -4.43
CA ASP A 243 48.33 8.41 -3.07
C ASP A 243 48.52 6.99 -2.50
N ALA A 244 47.88 5.97 -3.09
CA ALA A 244 47.98 4.59 -2.65
C ALA A 244 49.35 3.95 -2.91
N ASP A 245 49.80 3.08 -1.99
CA ASP A 245 51.00 2.27 -2.13
C ASP A 245 50.82 0.88 -1.45
N PRO A 246 50.80 -0.24 -2.22
CA PRO A 246 50.77 -0.28 -3.69
C PRO A 246 49.40 0.19 -4.22
N PRO A 247 49.36 0.88 -5.37
CA PRO A 247 48.10 1.27 -5.95
C PRO A 247 47.38 0.10 -6.65
N PRO A 248 46.04 0.12 -6.73
CA PRO A 248 45.29 -0.86 -7.50
C PRO A 248 45.41 -0.56 -9.01
N LEU A 249 45.58 -1.59 -9.84
CA LEU A 249 45.53 -1.43 -11.29
C LEU A 249 44.16 -0.94 -11.78
N ARG A 250 43.06 -1.23 -11.07
CA ARG A 250 41.71 -0.81 -11.45
C ARG A 250 40.92 -0.25 -10.27
N ARG A 251 40.23 0.88 -10.49
CA ARG A 251 39.34 1.51 -9.52
C ARG A 251 38.01 1.91 -10.16
N ARG A 252 36.91 1.27 -9.74
CA ARG A 252 35.53 1.60 -10.17
C ARG A 252 34.88 2.65 -9.29
N VAL A 253 34.07 3.54 -9.85
CA VAL A 253 33.47 4.69 -9.14
C VAL A 253 32.00 4.89 -9.58
N GLY A 254 31.01 4.92 -8.67
CA GLY A 254 29.58 5.24 -8.95
C GLY A 254 28.51 4.34 -8.27
N PRO A 255 27.20 4.72 -8.27
CA PRO A 255 26.05 4.03 -7.62
C PRO A 255 25.33 2.96 -8.49
N PRO A 256 24.38 2.13 -7.94
CA PRO A 256 23.91 2.06 -6.55
C PRO A 256 24.80 1.19 -5.64
N ASP A 257 25.42 0.12 -6.15
CA ASP A 257 26.18 -0.87 -5.36
C ASP A 257 27.58 -1.14 -5.97
N ARG A 258 28.23 -0.07 -6.46
CA ARG A 258 29.61 0.05 -7.00
C ARG A 258 30.11 -0.92 -8.09
N THR A 259 29.34 -1.90 -8.56
CA THR A 259 29.69 -2.71 -9.76
C THR A 259 28.50 -3.31 -10.52
N ALA A 260 27.23 -3.02 -10.21
CA ALA A 260 26.08 -3.84 -10.64
C ALA A 260 26.19 -4.51 -12.03
N LEU A 261 26.32 -3.78 -13.13
CA LEU A 261 26.48 -4.37 -14.46
C LEU A 261 27.84 -5.05 -14.69
N PRO A 262 29.00 -4.38 -14.51
CA PRO A 262 30.28 -5.05 -14.69
C PRO A 262 30.62 -6.11 -13.62
N GLY A 263 29.85 -6.21 -12.54
CA GLY A 263 29.88 -7.26 -11.51
C GLY A 263 28.94 -8.41 -11.86
N LEU A 264 27.76 -8.13 -12.45
CA LEU A 264 26.93 -9.14 -13.11
C LEU A 264 27.70 -9.80 -14.25
N ARG A 265 28.45 -9.03 -15.04
CA ARG A 265 29.33 -9.56 -16.10
C ARG A 265 30.36 -10.56 -15.60
N GLN A 266 30.88 -10.37 -14.38
CA GLN A 266 31.84 -11.27 -13.75
C GLN A 266 31.20 -12.56 -13.22
N ARG A 267 29.89 -12.53 -12.88
CA ARG A 267 29.16 -13.67 -12.32
C ARG A 267 28.36 -14.47 -13.35
N MET A 268 28.06 -13.85 -14.50
CA MET A 268 27.33 -14.47 -15.60
C MET A 268 28.29 -15.01 -16.65
N SER A 269 27.91 -16.11 -17.29
CA SER A 269 28.53 -16.51 -18.55
C SER A 269 28.37 -15.40 -19.60
N HIS A 270 29.20 -15.45 -20.65
CA HIS A 270 29.13 -14.47 -21.73
C HIS A 270 27.74 -14.44 -22.38
N GLU A 271 27.16 -15.61 -22.66
CA GLU A 271 25.85 -15.75 -23.30
C GLU A 271 24.70 -15.24 -22.42
N GLU A 272 24.74 -15.54 -21.12
CA GLU A 272 23.76 -15.03 -20.15
C GLU A 272 23.82 -13.51 -20.05
N PHE A 273 25.03 -12.95 -19.99
CA PHE A 273 25.19 -11.51 -19.91
C PHE A 273 24.74 -10.80 -21.18
N VAL A 274 25.07 -11.34 -22.36
CA VAL A 274 24.61 -10.80 -23.66
C VAL A 274 23.10 -10.87 -23.75
N THR A 275 22.49 -11.98 -23.32
CA THR A 275 21.02 -12.14 -23.29
C THR A 275 20.37 -11.18 -22.31
N PHE A 276 20.98 -10.98 -21.13
CA PHE A 276 20.53 -10.04 -20.12
C PHE A 276 20.55 -8.59 -20.65
N ILE A 277 21.66 -8.16 -21.25
CA ILE A 277 21.77 -6.84 -21.87
C ILE A 277 20.81 -6.70 -23.04
N TYR A 278 20.66 -7.74 -23.88
CA TYR A 278 19.70 -7.74 -24.96
C TYR A 278 18.28 -7.52 -24.43
N ARG A 279 17.82 -8.30 -23.44
CA ARG A 279 16.50 -8.16 -22.82
C ARG A 279 16.28 -6.80 -22.17
N MET A 280 17.29 -6.29 -21.47
CA MET A 280 17.25 -4.96 -20.84
C MET A 280 17.10 -3.83 -21.87
N THR A 281 17.50 -4.06 -23.12
CA THR A 281 17.59 -3.04 -24.17
C THR A 281 16.78 -3.36 -25.43
N SER A 282 16.06 -4.49 -25.46
CA SER A 282 15.15 -4.92 -26.53
C SER A 282 13.74 -4.42 -26.25
N GLU A 283 12.83 -4.62 -27.20
CA GLU A 283 11.51 -3.98 -27.27
C GLU A 283 10.54 -4.21 -26.09
N ASP A 284 10.90 -5.04 -25.10
CA ASP A 284 9.99 -5.51 -24.04
C ASP A 284 9.86 -4.60 -22.81
N VAL A 285 10.30 -3.34 -22.86
CA VAL A 285 9.96 -2.34 -21.82
C VAL A 285 9.41 -1.04 -22.41
N ALA A 286 8.74 -1.13 -23.56
CA ALA A 286 7.55 -0.29 -23.76
C ALA A 286 6.36 -1.09 -23.19
N ARG A 287 5.46 -0.46 -22.41
CA ARG A 287 4.13 -1.05 -22.18
C ARG A 287 3.62 -1.51 -23.54
N PRO A 288 3.26 -2.79 -23.75
CA PRO A 288 2.54 -3.12 -24.95
C PRO A 288 1.30 -2.23 -24.95
N ALA A 289 1.17 -1.38 -25.97
CA ALA A 289 -0.16 -1.07 -26.41
C ALA A 289 -0.77 -2.44 -26.72
N MET A 290 -1.72 -2.86 -25.88
CA MET A 290 -2.41 -4.14 -26.03
C MET A 290 -2.71 -4.33 -27.52
N PRO A 291 -2.24 -5.42 -28.15
CA PRO A 291 -2.58 -5.69 -29.55
C PRO A 291 -4.09 -5.52 -29.67
N ARG A 292 -4.58 -4.67 -30.58
CA ARG A 292 -6.03 -4.40 -30.69
C ARG A 292 -6.76 -5.75 -30.77
N GLY A 293 -7.63 -6.01 -29.79
CA GLY A 293 -8.38 -7.25 -29.68
C GLY A 293 -7.75 -8.37 -28.85
N ARG A 294 -6.57 -8.21 -28.24
CA ARG A 294 -5.99 -9.17 -27.29
C ARG A 294 -6.01 -8.67 -25.85
N VAL A 295 -6.38 -9.54 -24.91
CA VAL A 295 -6.53 -9.25 -23.49
C VAL A 295 -5.82 -10.30 -22.62
N ASP A 296 -5.32 -9.87 -21.45
CA ASP A 296 -4.74 -10.78 -20.46
C ASP A 296 -5.79 -11.29 -19.46
N GLY A 297 -5.41 -12.24 -18.60
CA GLY A 297 -6.30 -12.79 -17.60
C GLY A 297 -6.80 -11.76 -16.58
N GLY A 298 -5.97 -10.76 -16.26
CA GLY A 298 -6.30 -9.70 -15.32
C GLY A 298 -7.47 -8.86 -15.83
N ARG A 299 -7.40 -8.47 -17.10
CA ARG A 299 -8.46 -7.75 -17.80
C ARG A 299 -9.76 -8.54 -17.85
N LEU A 300 -9.71 -9.84 -18.13
CA LEU A 300 -10.91 -10.69 -18.18
C LEU A 300 -11.64 -10.76 -16.84
N VAL A 301 -10.90 -10.94 -15.73
CA VAL A 301 -11.47 -10.96 -14.37
C VAL A 301 -12.07 -9.60 -14.03
N VAL A 302 -11.30 -8.53 -14.15
CA VAL A 302 -11.72 -7.17 -13.75
C VAL A 302 -12.87 -6.67 -14.61
N ARG A 303 -12.87 -6.90 -15.93
CA ARG A 303 -13.98 -6.52 -16.81
C ARG A 303 -15.27 -7.22 -16.40
N THR A 304 -15.20 -8.52 -16.09
CA THR A 304 -16.37 -9.28 -15.59
C THR A 304 -16.90 -8.71 -14.28
N LEU A 305 -16.01 -8.31 -13.36
CA LEU A 305 -16.38 -7.66 -12.09
C LEU A 305 -17.02 -6.28 -12.32
N ARG A 306 -16.44 -5.48 -13.21
CA ARG A 306 -16.95 -4.15 -13.59
C ARG A 306 -18.35 -4.25 -14.21
N GLU A 307 -18.57 -5.19 -15.13
CA GLU A 307 -19.90 -5.47 -15.71
C GLU A 307 -20.92 -5.92 -14.65
N ALA A 308 -20.45 -6.53 -13.56
CA ALA A 308 -21.30 -6.92 -12.43
C ALA A 308 -21.58 -5.81 -11.40
N GLY A 309 -20.98 -4.62 -11.59
CA GLY A 309 -21.16 -3.44 -10.73
C GLY A 309 -20.10 -3.24 -9.64
N VAL A 310 -19.00 -3.98 -9.68
CA VAL A 310 -17.85 -3.76 -8.77
C VAL A 310 -17.14 -2.47 -9.18
N THR A 311 -16.90 -1.60 -8.20
CA THR A 311 -16.33 -0.25 -8.43
C THR A 311 -15.02 0.00 -7.71
N HIS A 312 -14.71 -0.81 -6.70
CA HIS A 312 -13.53 -0.63 -5.85
C HIS A 312 -12.77 -1.95 -5.66
N ALA A 313 -11.44 -1.84 -5.61
CA ALA A 313 -10.51 -2.91 -5.29
C ALA A 313 -9.61 -2.48 -4.13
N PHE A 314 -9.36 -3.38 -3.18
CA PHE A 314 -8.54 -3.14 -2.00
C PHE A 314 -7.36 -4.10 -2.02
N THR A 315 -6.14 -3.59 -1.79
CA THR A 315 -4.94 -4.35 -2.09
C THR A 315 -3.67 -3.89 -1.37
N ILE A 316 -2.73 -4.81 -1.22
CA ILE A 316 -1.30 -4.49 -1.33
C ILE A 316 -0.82 -5.09 -2.65
N VAL A 317 -0.15 -4.27 -3.45
CA VAL A 317 0.32 -4.67 -4.78
C VAL A 317 1.60 -5.49 -4.63
N GLY A 318 1.62 -6.66 -5.27
CA GLY A 318 2.74 -7.59 -5.31
C GLY A 318 2.86 -8.27 -6.67
N GLY A 319 3.83 -9.18 -6.77
CA GLY A 319 4.19 -9.86 -8.02
C GLY A 319 3.06 -10.71 -8.62
N HIS A 320 2.14 -11.20 -7.79
CA HIS A 320 1.09 -12.12 -8.20
C HIS A 320 -0.26 -11.45 -8.46
N ASN A 321 -0.42 -10.16 -8.18
CA ASN A 321 -1.70 -9.46 -8.38
C ASN A 321 -1.61 -8.17 -9.20
N TYR A 322 -0.42 -7.73 -9.63
CA TYR A 322 -0.30 -6.46 -10.36
C TYR A 322 -1.07 -6.44 -11.69
N GLN A 323 -1.33 -7.58 -12.35
CA GLN A 323 -2.15 -7.63 -13.56
C GLN A 323 -3.60 -7.25 -13.27
N LEU A 324 -4.15 -7.72 -12.14
CA LEU A 324 -5.49 -7.33 -11.68
C LEU A 324 -5.52 -5.84 -11.34
N VAL A 325 -4.50 -5.34 -10.64
CA VAL A 325 -4.41 -3.93 -10.25
C VAL A 325 -4.28 -3.04 -11.48
N ASN A 326 -3.47 -3.43 -12.46
CA ASN A 326 -3.35 -2.71 -13.72
C ASN A 326 -4.66 -2.73 -14.51
N ALA A 327 -5.33 -3.89 -14.59
CA ALA A 327 -6.64 -4.02 -15.22
C ALA A 327 -7.70 -3.16 -14.53
N CYS A 328 -7.69 -3.04 -13.20
CA CYS A 328 -8.59 -2.14 -12.45
C CYS A 328 -8.47 -0.70 -12.95
N ARG A 329 -7.24 -0.19 -13.14
CA ARG A 329 -7.00 1.15 -13.71
C ARG A 329 -7.63 1.30 -15.09
N GLU A 330 -7.52 0.28 -15.93
CA GLU A 330 -7.98 0.35 -17.32
C GLU A 330 -9.50 0.12 -17.48
N GLU A 331 -10.14 -0.56 -16.54
CA GLU A 331 -11.59 -0.79 -16.48
C GLU A 331 -12.34 0.25 -15.64
N GLY A 332 -11.61 1.15 -14.97
CA GLY A 332 -12.18 2.19 -14.12
C GLY A 332 -12.66 1.71 -12.75
N ILE A 333 -12.08 0.63 -12.22
CA ILE A 333 -12.24 0.21 -10.83
C ILE A 333 -11.22 0.97 -9.97
N ARG A 334 -11.68 1.73 -8.97
CA ARG A 334 -10.81 2.50 -8.07
C ARG A 334 -10.01 1.56 -7.17
N VAL A 335 -8.68 1.68 -7.20
CA VAL A 335 -7.78 0.90 -6.34
C VAL A 335 -7.47 1.67 -5.07
N ILE A 336 -7.61 1.00 -3.93
CA ILE A 336 -7.22 1.47 -2.60
C ILE A 336 -6.06 0.59 -2.14
N ASP A 337 -4.85 1.12 -2.23
CA ASP A 337 -3.63 0.49 -1.73
C ASP A 337 -3.42 0.80 -0.24
N VAL A 338 -3.13 -0.22 0.56
CA VAL A 338 -3.12 -0.15 2.04
C VAL A 338 -1.72 -0.43 2.62
N ARG A 339 -1.58 -0.38 3.95
CA ARG A 339 -0.32 -0.73 4.66
C ARG A 339 -0.30 -2.18 5.14
N ASN A 340 -1.46 -2.82 5.35
CA ASN A 340 -1.57 -4.24 5.72
C ASN A 340 -2.78 -4.93 5.03
N GLU A 341 -2.59 -6.16 4.53
CA GLU A 341 -3.65 -6.90 3.82
C GLU A 341 -4.87 -7.25 4.68
N MET A 342 -4.70 -7.42 6.00
CA MET A 342 -5.81 -7.57 6.95
C MET A 342 -6.77 -6.38 6.84
N HIS A 343 -6.20 -5.16 6.76
CA HIS A 343 -6.97 -3.93 6.68
C HIS A 343 -7.52 -3.69 5.28
N ALA A 344 -6.88 -4.16 4.21
CA ALA A 344 -7.51 -4.23 2.89
C ALA A 344 -8.81 -5.05 2.94
N ALA A 345 -8.79 -6.19 3.62
CA ALA A 345 -9.98 -7.02 3.80
C ALA A 345 -11.07 -6.31 4.63
N HIS A 346 -10.72 -5.65 5.74
CA HIS A 346 -11.68 -4.86 6.53
C HIS A 346 -12.28 -3.68 5.74
N MET A 347 -11.48 -2.96 4.94
CA MET A 347 -11.98 -1.86 4.11
C MET A 347 -12.92 -2.37 3.02
N ALA A 348 -12.58 -3.48 2.37
CA ALA A 348 -13.40 -4.10 1.34
C ALA A 348 -14.73 -4.62 1.91
N ASP A 349 -14.66 -5.24 3.09
CA ASP A 349 -15.82 -5.67 3.87
C ASP A 349 -16.76 -4.48 4.13
N ALA A 350 -16.27 -3.42 4.80
CA ALA A 350 -17.09 -2.26 5.10
C ALA A 350 -17.66 -1.58 3.86
N PHE A 351 -16.86 -1.38 2.81
CA PHE A 351 -17.34 -0.81 1.56
C PHE A 351 -18.51 -1.63 0.97
N ALA A 352 -18.39 -2.96 0.97
CA ALA A 352 -19.44 -3.84 0.47
C ALA A 352 -20.71 -3.79 1.34
N ARG A 353 -20.57 -3.70 2.67
CA ARG A 353 -21.69 -3.52 3.61
C ARG A 353 -22.50 -2.26 3.28
N PHE A 354 -21.83 -1.12 3.20
CA PHE A 354 -22.48 0.18 3.06
C PHE A 354 -23.05 0.40 1.65
N THR A 355 -22.40 -0.12 0.61
CA THR A 355 -22.90 0.02 -0.77
C THR A 355 -23.92 -1.04 -1.19
N ARG A 356 -24.06 -2.14 -0.42
CA ARG A 356 -24.76 -3.37 -0.83
C ARG A 356 -24.24 -3.98 -2.13
N ARG A 357 -22.97 -3.73 -2.47
CA ARG A 357 -22.34 -4.21 -3.71
C ARG A 357 -21.09 -5.02 -3.38
N PRO A 358 -20.74 -6.04 -4.19
CA PRO A 358 -19.49 -6.73 -4.00
C PRO A 358 -18.28 -5.81 -4.18
N ALA A 359 -17.24 -6.06 -3.38
CA ALA A 359 -15.93 -5.43 -3.50
C ALA A 359 -14.90 -6.47 -3.99
N LEU A 360 -13.83 -6.01 -4.65
CA LEU A 360 -12.67 -6.84 -4.97
C LEU A 360 -11.62 -6.71 -3.86
N LEU A 361 -11.26 -7.82 -3.23
CA LEU A 361 -10.03 -7.94 -2.44
C LEU A 361 -9.01 -8.69 -3.28
N THR A 362 -7.86 -8.06 -3.54
CA THR A 362 -6.76 -8.73 -4.23
C THR A 362 -5.45 -8.47 -3.50
N VAL A 363 -4.72 -9.52 -3.19
CA VAL A 363 -3.47 -9.47 -2.41
C VAL A 363 -2.43 -10.37 -3.07
N ASP A 364 -1.17 -10.20 -2.69
CA ASP A 364 -0.11 -11.07 -3.19
C ASP A 364 -0.31 -12.52 -2.70
N ALA A 365 0.32 -13.47 -3.39
CA ALA A 365 0.25 -14.88 -3.03
C ALA A 365 0.74 -15.14 -1.60
N ALA A 366 0.40 -16.30 -1.05
CA ALA A 366 0.84 -16.79 0.26
C ALA A 366 0.83 -15.75 1.41
N PRO A 367 1.93 -15.06 1.80
CA PRO A 367 1.91 -14.12 2.93
C PRO A 367 0.82 -13.04 2.84
N GLY A 368 0.55 -12.50 1.64
CA GLY A 368 -0.51 -11.51 1.48
C GLY A 368 -1.89 -12.08 1.84
N LEU A 369 -2.16 -13.31 1.38
CA LEU A 369 -3.39 -14.03 1.70
C LEU A 369 -3.48 -14.45 3.17
N VAL A 370 -2.36 -14.87 3.78
CA VAL A 370 -2.27 -15.22 5.20
C VAL A 370 -2.56 -13.99 6.06
N ASN A 371 -2.00 -12.82 5.73
CA ASN A 371 -2.29 -11.57 6.42
C ASN A 371 -3.78 -11.18 6.28
N ALA A 372 -4.37 -11.38 5.10
CA ALA A 372 -5.77 -11.02 4.84
C ALA A 372 -6.81 -11.90 5.57
N ILE A 373 -6.44 -13.09 6.04
CA ILE A 373 -7.41 -14.10 6.50
C ILE A 373 -8.29 -13.61 7.65
N ALA A 374 -7.70 -12.84 8.56
CA ALA A 374 -8.38 -12.24 9.70
C ALA A 374 -9.55 -11.35 9.25
N GLY A 375 -9.33 -10.47 8.26
CA GLY A 375 -10.39 -9.62 7.73
C GLY A 375 -11.39 -10.37 6.84
N ILE A 376 -10.95 -11.44 6.16
CA ILE A 376 -11.86 -12.31 5.39
C ILE A 376 -12.83 -13.05 6.32
N GLU A 377 -12.37 -13.50 7.48
CA GLU A 377 -13.20 -14.15 8.49
C GLU A 377 -14.29 -13.21 9.03
N VAL A 378 -13.94 -11.95 9.32
CA VAL A 378 -14.91 -10.92 9.72
C VAL A 378 -16.00 -10.73 8.66
N ALA A 379 -15.63 -10.67 7.39
CA ALA A 379 -16.57 -10.56 6.28
C ALA A 379 -17.44 -11.83 6.12
N TYR A 380 -16.88 -13.01 6.37
CA TYR A 380 -17.60 -14.28 6.32
C TYR A 380 -18.69 -14.36 7.39
N GLU A 381 -18.34 -14.10 8.65
CA GLU A 381 -19.30 -14.14 9.76
C GLU A 381 -20.39 -13.07 9.65
N ALA A 382 -20.05 -11.92 9.07
CA ALA A 382 -21.00 -10.86 8.79
C ALA A 382 -21.78 -11.00 7.47
N GLN A 383 -21.51 -12.08 6.71
CA GLN A 383 -22.22 -12.44 5.49
C GLN A 383 -22.10 -11.38 4.41
N VAL A 384 -20.87 -10.95 4.13
CA VAL A 384 -20.58 -9.85 3.20
C VAL A 384 -20.08 -10.39 1.86
N PRO A 385 -20.63 -9.94 0.71
CA PRO A 385 -20.27 -10.45 -0.61
C PRO A 385 -18.90 -9.91 -1.06
N LEU A 386 -17.82 -10.57 -0.63
CA LEU A 386 -16.45 -10.21 -1.02
C LEU A 386 -15.96 -11.12 -2.16
N ILE A 387 -15.36 -10.55 -3.20
CA ILE A 387 -14.66 -11.33 -4.23
C ILE A 387 -13.17 -11.24 -3.97
N ILE A 388 -12.58 -12.36 -3.57
CA ILE A 388 -11.15 -12.49 -3.31
C ILE A 388 -10.52 -13.06 -4.58
N ALA A 389 -9.57 -12.36 -5.18
CA ALA A 389 -8.84 -12.82 -6.36
C ALA A 389 -7.32 -12.70 -6.14
N CYS A 390 -6.61 -13.81 -6.25
CA CYS A 390 -5.17 -13.89 -6.01
C CYS A 390 -4.55 -14.90 -6.97
N ALA A 391 -3.43 -14.55 -7.63
CA ALA A 391 -2.69 -15.58 -8.35
C ALA A 391 -1.86 -16.41 -7.37
N GLN A 392 -1.70 -17.69 -7.65
CA GLN A 392 -0.67 -18.52 -7.02
C GLN A 392 0.66 -18.38 -7.79
N GLY A 393 1.73 -18.93 -7.21
CA GLY A 393 3.03 -19.03 -7.89
C GLY A 393 2.97 -19.83 -9.21
N SER A 394 4.05 -19.75 -9.98
CA SER A 394 4.20 -20.43 -11.27
C SER A 394 3.92 -21.94 -11.17
N LEU A 395 3.14 -22.48 -12.12
CA LEU A 395 2.92 -23.93 -12.23
C LEU A 395 4.22 -24.71 -12.44
N ALA A 396 5.18 -24.14 -13.18
CA ALA A 396 6.47 -24.78 -13.44
C ALA A 396 7.29 -24.98 -12.16
N GLY A 397 7.05 -24.15 -11.15
CA GLY A 397 7.70 -24.19 -9.85
C GLY A 397 6.94 -24.94 -8.75
N ARG A 398 5.80 -25.55 -9.09
CA ARG A 398 4.96 -26.24 -8.13
C ARG A 398 5.71 -27.41 -7.48
N ASP A 399 5.52 -27.58 -6.18
CA ASP A 399 6.08 -28.67 -5.35
C ASP A 399 7.62 -28.72 -5.21
N ILE A 400 8.36 -27.76 -5.79
CA ILE A 400 9.83 -27.66 -5.64
C ILE A 400 10.28 -26.47 -4.77
N GLY A 401 9.35 -25.82 -4.08
CA GLY A 401 9.66 -24.76 -3.09
C GLY A 401 9.85 -23.36 -3.69
N VAL A 402 9.05 -22.97 -4.69
CA VAL A 402 9.08 -21.58 -5.18
C VAL A 402 8.58 -20.57 -4.15
N MET A 403 9.08 -19.35 -4.28
CA MET A 403 8.72 -18.21 -3.42
C MET A 403 7.19 -18.07 -3.32
N GLN A 404 6.70 -17.86 -2.10
CA GLN A 404 5.28 -17.61 -1.81
C GLN A 404 4.31 -18.71 -2.30
N ALA A 405 4.73 -19.98 -2.30
CA ALA A 405 3.86 -21.11 -2.59
C ALA A 405 3.24 -21.74 -1.32
N ILE A 406 1.91 -21.73 -1.21
CA ILE A 406 1.14 -22.49 -0.21
C ILE A 406 -0.14 -23.05 -0.84
N ASP A 407 -0.83 -23.97 -0.16
CA ASP A 407 -2.18 -24.41 -0.54
C ASP A 407 -3.22 -23.33 -0.16
N GLN A 408 -3.41 -22.36 -1.08
CA GLN A 408 -4.29 -21.20 -0.88
C GLN A 408 -5.76 -21.61 -0.69
N LEU A 409 -6.22 -22.65 -1.41
CA LEU A 409 -7.59 -23.15 -1.29
C LEU A 409 -7.80 -23.80 0.08
N ARG A 410 -6.85 -24.59 0.59
CA ARG A 410 -6.98 -25.18 1.92
C ARG A 410 -6.99 -24.09 3.00
N LEU A 411 -6.18 -23.06 2.84
CA LEU A 411 -6.12 -21.91 3.76
C LEU A 411 -7.47 -21.18 3.87
N LEU A 412 -8.14 -20.90 2.74
CA LEU A 412 -9.38 -20.11 2.72
C LEU A 412 -10.68 -20.91 2.81
N ARG A 413 -10.61 -22.25 2.81
CA ARG A 413 -11.79 -23.12 2.94
C ARG A 413 -12.73 -22.78 4.11
N PRO A 414 -12.26 -22.48 5.34
CA PRO A 414 -13.17 -22.23 6.46
C PRO A 414 -13.85 -20.86 6.41
N VAL A 415 -13.35 -19.93 5.61
CA VAL A 415 -13.76 -18.50 5.61
C VAL A 415 -14.30 -18.04 4.25
N THR A 416 -14.67 -18.97 3.36
CA THR A 416 -15.26 -18.66 2.05
C THR A 416 -16.43 -19.60 1.72
N LYS A 417 -17.45 -19.05 1.04
CA LYS A 417 -18.61 -19.83 0.56
C LYS A 417 -18.29 -20.71 -0.64
N TRP A 418 -17.35 -20.26 -1.47
CA TRP A 418 -16.97 -20.92 -2.70
C TRP A 418 -15.53 -20.57 -3.05
N GLN A 419 -14.81 -21.56 -3.57
CA GLN A 419 -13.44 -21.35 -4.02
C GLN A 419 -13.06 -22.33 -5.14
N ARG A 420 -12.33 -21.85 -6.16
CA ARG A 420 -11.81 -22.69 -7.25
C ARG A 420 -10.54 -22.08 -7.85
N THR A 421 -9.67 -22.95 -8.34
CA THR A 421 -8.59 -22.60 -9.26
C THR A 421 -9.08 -22.65 -10.71
N CYS A 422 -8.83 -21.58 -11.48
CA CYS A 422 -9.05 -21.56 -12.92
C CYS A 422 -7.72 -21.82 -13.65
N PHE A 423 -7.67 -22.87 -14.47
CA PHE A 423 -6.48 -23.26 -15.24
C PHE A 423 -6.53 -22.84 -16.72
N ASP A 424 -7.60 -22.18 -17.16
CA ASP A 424 -7.79 -21.74 -18.54
C ASP A 424 -8.21 -20.27 -18.56
N VAL A 425 -7.36 -19.44 -19.17
CA VAL A 425 -7.56 -17.98 -19.29
C VAL A 425 -8.90 -17.64 -19.94
N LYS A 426 -9.37 -18.42 -20.92
CA LYS A 426 -10.65 -18.17 -21.61
C LYS A 426 -11.88 -18.38 -20.72
N ARG A 427 -11.71 -19.14 -19.62
CA ARG A 427 -12.77 -19.43 -18.65
C ARG A 427 -12.76 -18.51 -17.43
N LEU A 428 -11.82 -17.56 -17.35
CA LEU A 428 -11.80 -16.60 -16.24
C LEU A 428 -13.13 -15.85 -16.08
N PRO A 429 -13.80 -15.34 -17.15
CA PRO A 429 -15.12 -14.72 -17.01
C PRO A 429 -16.19 -15.65 -16.43
N GLU A 430 -16.20 -16.93 -16.83
CA GLU A 430 -17.10 -17.96 -16.29
C GLU A 430 -16.91 -18.14 -14.79
N TYR A 431 -15.65 -18.29 -14.35
CA TYR A 431 -15.31 -18.50 -12.94
C TYR A 431 -15.55 -17.25 -12.09
N THR A 432 -15.25 -16.06 -12.63
CA THR A 432 -15.56 -14.79 -11.97
C THR A 432 -17.08 -14.60 -11.81
N ALA A 433 -17.88 -14.94 -12.83
CA ALA A 433 -19.34 -14.91 -12.73
C ALA A 433 -19.87 -15.94 -11.71
N ALA A 434 -19.25 -17.12 -11.61
CA ALA A 434 -19.57 -18.11 -10.59
C ALA A 434 -19.26 -17.58 -9.17
N ALA A 435 -18.08 -16.99 -8.96
CA ALA A 435 -17.71 -16.35 -7.70
C ALA A 435 -18.74 -15.28 -7.30
N LEU A 436 -19.09 -14.37 -8.22
CA LEU A 436 -20.11 -13.34 -7.99
C LEU A 436 -21.48 -13.94 -7.63
N ARG A 437 -21.91 -14.99 -8.32
CA ARG A 437 -23.17 -15.69 -8.03
C ARG A 437 -23.17 -16.27 -6.62
N HIS A 438 -22.10 -16.99 -6.26
CA HIS A 438 -21.95 -17.57 -4.93
C HIS A 438 -21.80 -16.50 -3.84
N ALA A 439 -21.15 -15.37 -4.11
CA ALA A 439 -20.98 -14.31 -3.13
C ALA A 439 -22.30 -13.62 -2.77
N THR A 440 -23.21 -13.49 -3.74
CA THR A 440 -24.43 -12.66 -3.63
C THR A 440 -25.73 -13.43 -3.45
N THR A 441 -25.80 -14.71 -3.84
CA THR A 441 -27.04 -15.50 -3.79
C THR A 441 -27.19 -16.26 -2.46
N GLY A 442 -28.43 -16.34 -1.96
CA GLY A 442 -28.75 -16.93 -0.66
C GLY A 442 -28.22 -16.04 0.47
N ARG A 443 -27.66 -16.64 1.52
CA ARG A 443 -26.88 -15.90 2.53
C ARG A 443 -25.61 -15.36 1.88
N PRO A 444 -25.35 -14.04 1.76
CA PRO A 444 -24.14 -13.56 1.09
C PRO A 444 -22.86 -13.93 1.85
N GLY A 445 -21.70 -13.84 1.20
CA GLY A 445 -20.43 -14.11 1.85
C GLY A 445 -19.22 -14.11 0.90
N PRO A 446 -17.99 -14.17 1.44
CA PRO A 446 -16.76 -14.15 0.65
C PRO A 446 -16.64 -15.35 -0.29
N THR A 447 -16.01 -15.14 -1.44
CA THR A 447 -15.64 -16.18 -2.41
C THR A 447 -14.21 -15.99 -2.87
N PHE A 448 -13.53 -17.07 -3.23
CA PHE A 448 -12.13 -17.03 -3.63
C PHE A 448 -11.90 -17.59 -5.04
N LEU A 449 -11.37 -16.76 -5.92
CA LEU A 449 -10.93 -17.14 -7.25
C LEU A 449 -9.40 -17.19 -7.27
N ASP A 450 -8.91 -18.41 -7.45
CA ASP A 450 -7.49 -18.72 -7.56
C ASP A 450 -7.13 -18.99 -9.02
N PHE A 451 -5.90 -18.66 -9.43
CA PHE A 451 -5.39 -18.97 -10.78
C PHE A 451 -3.86 -18.98 -10.76
N PRO A 452 -3.21 -19.81 -11.57
CA PRO A 452 -1.76 -19.73 -11.74
C PRO A 452 -1.30 -18.45 -12.41
N LEU A 453 -0.07 -18.02 -12.12
CA LEU A 453 0.53 -16.82 -12.72
C LEU A 453 0.53 -16.87 -14.25
N GLU A 454 0.78 -18.04 -14.84
CA GLU A 454 0.76 -18.23 -16.30
C GLU A 454 -0.63 -17.98 -16.90
N VAL A 455 -1.71 -18.34 -16.19
CA VAL A 455 -3.09 -18.09 -16.62
C VAL A 455 -3.41 -16.60 -16.54
N MET A 456 -2.93 -15.93 -15.49
CA MET A 456 -3.11 -14.49 -15.31
C MET A 456 -2.36 -13.67 -16.37
N GLN A 457 -1.18 -14.12 -16.78
CA GLN A 457 -0.32 -13.46 -17.78
C GLN A 457 -0.64 -13.84 -19.24
N ALA A 458 -1.40 -14.91 -19.48
CA ALA A 458 -1.69 -15.38 -20.81
C ALA A 458 -2.51 -14.36 -21.61
N MET A 459 -2.10 -14.09 -22.85
CA MET A 459 -2.80 -13.21 -23.78
C MET A 459 -3.73 -14.02 -24.69
N VAL A 460 -5.00 -13.62 -24.80
CA VAL A 460 -5.98 -14.24 -25.70
C VAL A 460 -6.69 -13.21 -26.56
N ASP A 461 -7.19 -13.63 -27.73
CA ASP A 461 -8.10 -12.81 -28.53
C ASP A 461 -9.43 -12.68 -27.78
N GLU A 462 -9.87 -11.45 -27.54
CA GLU A 462 -11.07 -11.15 -26.76
C GLU A 462 -12.33 -11.69 -27.44
N ASP A 463 -12.38 -11.68 -28.78
CA ASP A 463 -13.48 -12.26 -29.57
C ASP A 463 -13.60 -13.78 -29.38
N ALA A 464 -12.55 -14.44 -28.89
CA ALA A 464 -12.57 -15.86 -28.56
C ALA A 464 -13.04 -16.14 -27.11
N VAL A 465 -13.40 -15.10 -26.34
CA VAL A 465 -13.83 -15.19 -24.95
C VAL A 465 -15.32 -14.84 -24.82
N THR A 466 -16.06 -15.65 -24.07
CA THR A 466 -17.48 -15.41 -23.78
C THR A 466 -17.66 -14.84 -22.39
N PHE A 467 -18.21 -13.63 -22.28
CA PHE A 467 -18.59 -13.02 -20.99
C PHE A 467 -20.01 -13.46 -20.59
N PRO A 468 -20.19 -14.11 -19.43
CA PRO A 468 -21.51 -14.53 -18.97
C PRO A 468 -22.45 -13.34 -18.73
N ARG A 469 -23.73 -13.49 -19.10
CA ARG A 469 -24.81 -12.54 -18.84
C ARG A 469 -25.96 -13.21 -18.10
N ASN A 470 -26.79 -12.42 -17.39
CA ASN A 470 -28.01 -12.88 -16.73
C ASN A 470 -27.82 -14.15 -15.86
N TYR A 471 -26.72 -14.19 -15.10
CA TYR A 471 -26.30 -15.37 -14.36
C TYR A 471 -26.63 -15.33 -12.85
N ARG A 472 -27.34 -14.30 -12.37
CA ARG A 472 -27.70 -14.15 -10.95
C ARG A 472 -29.21 -14.11 -10.77
N VAL A 473 -29.68 -14.73 -9.69
CA VAL A 473 -31.02 -14.52 -9.18
C VAL A 473 -31.02 -13.20 -8.40
N THR A 474 -31.92 -12.29 -8.75
CA THR A 474 -31.99 -10.94 -8.14
C THR A 474 -33.10 -10.81 -7.11
N THR A 475 -33.95 -11.82 -6.97
CA THR A 475 -35.07 -11.84 -6.02
C THR A 475 -35.02 -13.12 -5.21
N GLY A 476 -34.99 -12.99 -3.88
CA GLY A 476 -34.98 -14.15 -3.00
C GLY A 476 -36.34 -14.87 -2.93
N PRO A 477 -36.38 -16.07 -2.33
CA PRO A 477 -37.60 -16.87 -2.23
C PRO A 477 -38.59 -16.27 -1.22
N ALA A 478 -39.88 -16.37 -1.51
CA ALA A 478 -40.93 -16.09 -0.53
C ALA A 478 -41.03 -17.20 0.53
N GLY A 479 -41.64 -16.88 1.68
CA GLY A 479 -41.95 -17.88 2.70
C GLY A 479 -43.18 -18.71 2.34
N ASP A 480 -43.31 -19.89 2.96
CA ASP A 480 -44.52 -20.71 2.87
C ASP A 480 -45.73 -19.89 3.38
N PRO A 481 -46.75 -19.63 2.55
CA PRO A 481 -47.89 -18.80 2.94
C PRO A 481 -48.66 -19.30 4.18
N ALA A 482 -48.69 -20.61 4.43
CA ALA A 482 -49.32 -21.16 5.63
C ALA A 482 -48.51 -20.86 6.89
N LEU A 483 -47.17 -20.96 6.81
CA LEU A 483 -46.28 -20.61 7.92
C LEU A 483 -46.27 -19.10 8.19
N VAL A 484 -46.27 -18.27 7.15
CA VAL A 484 -46.35 -16.80 7.29
C VAL A 484 -47.67 -16.39 7.96
N ARG A 485 -48.79 -16.99 7.58
CA ARG A 485 -50.09 -16.74 8.23
C ARG A 485 -50.06 -17.18 9.70
N ARG A 486 -49.59 -18.40 9.98
CA ARG A 486 -49.47 -18.92 11.36
C ARG A 486 -48.56 -18.04 12.22
N ALA A 487 -47.47 -17.51 11.66
CA ALA A 487 -46.59 -16.57 12.34
C ALA A 487 -47.32 -15.28 12.72
N LEU A 488 -48.04 -14.65 11.78
CA LEU A 488 -48.78 -13.43 12.07
C LEU A 488 -49.89 -13.66 13.11
N ASP A 489 -50.64 -14.76 13.00
CA ASP A 489 -51.70 -15.10 13.95
C ASP A 489 -51.16 -15.29 15.37
N LEU A 490 -49.97 -15.87 15.50
CA LEU A 490 -49.28 -16.01 16.79
C LEU A 490 -48.90 -14.64 17.34
N ILE A 491 -48.28 -13.77 16.54
CA ILE A 491 -47.84 -12.44 16.96
C ILE A 491 -49.03 -11.54 17.30
N ARG A 492 -50.17 -11.63 16.59
CA ARG A 492 -51.39 -10.84 16.88
C ARG A 492 -51.98 -11.08 18.27
N ARG A 493 -51.79 -12.28 18.82
CA ARG A 493 -52.30 -12.67 20.15
C ARG A 493 -51.40 -12.21 21.30
N ALA A 494 -50.19 -11.76 20.99
CA ALA A 494 -49.24 -11.29 21.97
C ALA A 494 -49.63 -9.91 22.49
N ARG A 495 -49.44 -9.67 23.80
CA ARG A 495 -49.74 -8.38 24.44
C ARG A 495 -48.54 -7.44 24.39
N ARG A 496 -47.33 -8.00 24.37
CA ARG A 496 -46.03 -7.30 24.30
C ARG A 496 -45.13 -7.94 23.23
N PRO A 497 -45.54 -7.97 21.96
CA PRO A 497 -44.72 -8.50 20.88
C PRO A 497 -43.47 -7.65 20.65
N LEU A 498 -42.33 -8.28 20.37
CA LEU A 498 -41.09 -7.59 20.00
C LEU A 498 -40.59 -8.07 18.65
N LEU A 499 -40.38 -7.13 17.72
CA LEU A 499 -39.74 -7.39 16.44
C LEU A 499 -38.21 -7.27 16.59
N ILE A 500 -37.47 -8.25 16.10
CA ILE A 500 -36.00 -8.25 16.10
C ILE A 500 -35.51 -8.40 14.67
N VAL A 501 -34.80 -7.39 14.17
CA VAL A 501 -34.35 -7.35 12.76
C VAL A 501 -32.84 -7.21 12.66
N GLY A 502 -32.23 -7.85 11.67
CA GLY A 502 -30.79 -7.68 11.40
C GLY A 502 -30.45 -7.64 9.92
N SER A 503 -29.17 -7.84 9.62
CA SER A 503 -28.59 -7.60 8.29
C SER A 503 -29.29 -8.33 7.14
N GLY A 504 -30.03 -9.41 7.39
CA GLY A 504 -30.83 -10.06 6.35
C GLY A 504 -31.87 -9.12 5.72
N VAL A 505 -32.45 -8.19 6.48
CA VAL A 505 -33.35 -7.16 5.93
C VAL A 505 -32.60 -6.19 5.03
N TRP A 506 -31.40 -5.77 5.46
CA TRP A 506 -30.52 -4.88 4.70
C TRP A 506 -30.11 -5.51 3.36
N TRP A 507 -29.66 -6.77 3.37
CA TRP A 507 -29.27 -7.49 2.16
C TRP A 507 -30.43 -7.81 1.23
N ALA A 508 -31.63 -8.03 1.78
CA ALA A 508 -32.85 -8.28 1.00
C ALA A 508 -33.46 -7.01 0.39
N HIS A 509 -32.92 -5.82 0.68
CA HIS A 509 -33.54 -4.54 0.34
C HIS A 509 -34.96 -4.39 0.91
N GLY A 510 -35.16 -4.83 2.16
CA GLY A 510 -36.45 -4.82 2.84
C GLY A 510 -36.77 -3.54 3.61
N ASP A 511 -36.07 -2.44 3.35
CA ASP A 511 -36.16 -1.18 4.10
C ASP A 511 -37.60 -0.65 4.20
N ASP A 512 -38.27 -0.52 3.05
CA ASP A 512 -39.62 0.03 2.96
C ASP A 512 -40.67 -0.94 3.50
N GLU A 513 -40.48 -2.24 3.29
CA GLU A 513 -41.38 -3.28 3.82
C GLU A 513 -41.28 -3.36 5.34
N LEU A 514 -40.08 -3.21 5.91
CA LEU A 514 -39.87 -3.14 7.35
C LEU A 514 -40.54 -1.89 7.93
N ARG A 515 -40.31 -0.72 7.33
CA ARG A 515 -40.92 0.55 7.78
C ARG A 515 -42.44 0.46 7.78
N ARG A 516 -43.01 -0.02 6.66
CA ARG A 516 -44.46 -0.24 6.54
C ARG A 516 -44.98 -1.19 7.62
N PHE A 517 -44.30 -2.30 7.88
CA PHE A 517 -44.72 -3.27 8.89
C PHE A 517 -44.71 -2.65 10.30
N VAL A 518 -43.62 -1.98 10.66
CA VAL A 518 -43.45 -1.36 11.98
C VAL A 518 -44.49 -0.25 12.20
N GLU A 519 -44.63 0.67 11.25
CA GLU A 519 -45.55 1.81 11.36
C GLU A 519 -47.03 1.38 11.37
N THR A 520 -47.38 0.34 10.59
CA THR A 520 -48.78 -0.13 10.53
C THR A 520 -49.18 -0.91 11.77
N THR A 521 -48.26 -1.72 12.33
CA THR A 521 -48.57 -2.59 13.47
C THR A 521 -48.32 -1.92 14.82
N GLY A 522 -47.48 -0.90 14.88
CA GLY A 522 -47.05 -0.28 16.13
C GLY A 522 -46.12 -1.15 16.99
N ILE A 523 -45.65 -2.29 16.47
CA ILE A 523 -44.79 -3.22 17.21
C ILE A 523 -43.40 -2.58 17.41
N PRO A 524 -42.88 -2.53 18.66
CA PRO A 524 -41.52 -2.08 18.91
C PRO A 524 -40.49 -2.95 18.21
N VAL A 525 -39.45 -2.31 17.68
CA VAL A 525 -38.41 -2.96 16.89
C VAL A 525 -37.04 -2.79 17.53
N LEU A 526 -36.38 -3.92 17.77
CA LEU A 526 -34.98 -4.00 18.15
C LEU A 526 -34.16 -4.29 16.89
N SER A 527 -33.35 -3.32 16.48
CA SER A 527 -32.59 -3.41 15.22
C SER A 527 -31.11 -3.72 15.45
N ARG A 528 -30.55 -4.55 14.59
CA ARG A 528 -29.20 -5.11 14.73
C ARG A 528 -28.35 -4.85 13.49
N ASN A 529 -27.04 -4.72 13.71
CA ASN A 529 -26.03 -4.69 12.65
C ASN A 529 -26.43 -3.69 11.54
N LEU A 530 -26.40 -4.11 10.28
CA LEU A 530 -26.67 -3.23 9.13
C LEU A 530 -28.14 -2.81 9.00
N ALA A 531 -29.07 -3.47 9.71
CA ALA A 531 -30.47 -3.03 9.74
C ALA A 531 -30.71 -1.92 10.78
N ARG A 532 -29.80 -1.73 11.74
CA ARG A 532 -29.90 -0.64 12.72
C ARG A 532 -29.84 0.70 12.00
N GLY A 533 -30.85 1.54 12.22
CA GLY A 533 -31.02 2.82 11.54
C GLY A 533 -31.92 2.80 10.29
N ILE A 534 -32.42 1.63 9.82
CA ILE A 534 -33.55 1.59 8.87
C ILE A 534 -34.79 2.19 9.53
N ILE A 535 -35.06 1.74 10.76
CA ILE A 535 -35.87 2.47 11.73
C ILE A 535 -34.87 3.22 12.61
N PRO A 536 -34.83 4.57 12.53
CA PRO A 536 -33.91 5.37 13.33
C PRO A 536 -34.08 5.11 14.83
N ASP A 537 -32.99 5.16 15.60
CA ASP A 537 -33.04 4.92 17.05
C ASP A 537 -33.85 5.99 17.82
N ASP A 538 -34.03 7.18 17.24
CA ASP A 538 -34.91 8.24 17.75
C ASP A 538 -36.39 8.05 17.36
N HIS A 539 -36.73 6.99 16.61
CA HIS A 539 -38.12 6.67 16.27
C HIS A 539 -38.88 6.15 17.51
N PRO A 540 -40.15 6.55 17.74
CA PRO A 540 -40.93 6.13 18.92
C PRO A 540 -41.16 4.62 19.07
N LEU A 541 -41.02 3.87 17.98
CA LEU A 541 -41.10 2.39 17.97
C LEU A 541 -39.74 1.71 18.04
N SER A 542 -38.63 2.45 18.08
CA SER A 542 -37.32 1.84 18.28
C SER A 542 -37.19 1.37 19.74
N ALA A 543 -36.82 0.11 19.91
CA ALA A 543 -36.38 -0.47 21.17
C ALA A 543 -34.84 -0.42 21.32
N GLY A 544 -34.15 0.29 20.42
CA GLY A 544 -32.71 0.44 20.43
C GLY A 544 -31.96 -0.84 20.05
N PHE A 545 -30.70 -0.91 20.48
CA PHE A 545 -29.80 -2.03 20.21
C PHE A 545 -29.74 -3.05 21.35
N TYR A 546 -29.71 -2.56 22.60
CA TYR A 546 -29.62 -3.41 23.78
C TYR A 546 -30.98 -4.06 24.05
N PRO A 547 -31.05 -5.38 24.32
CA PRO A 547 -32.33 -6.09 24.44
C PRO A 547 -33.05 -5.86 25.78
N THR A 548 -33.02 -4.64 26.32
CA THR A 548 -33.67 -4.27 27.58
C THR A 548 -35.16 -4.66 27.63
N PRO A 549 -35.98 -4.42 26.58
CA PRO A 549 -37.39 -4.79 26.64
C PRO A 549 -37.64 -6.28 26.37
N ALA A 550 -36.65 -7.06 25.92
CA ALA A 550 -36.85 -8.46 25.55
C ALA A 550 -37.25 -9.35 26.74
N ALA A 551 -36.83 -9.01 27.97
CA ALA A 551 -37.25 -9.75 29.16
C ALA A 551 -38.73 -9.57 29.49
N MET A 552 -39.34 -8.46 29.05
CA MET A 552 -40.76 -8.14 29.26
C MET A 552 -41.66 -8.62 28.12
N ALA A 553 -41.07 -8.86 26.95
CA ALA A 553 -41.80 -9.31 25.77
C ALA A 553 -42.43 -10.71 25.98
N ASP A 554 -43.60 -10.91 25.38
CA ASP A 554 -44.34 -12.18 25.45
C ASP A 554 -44.46 -12.89 24.11
N ALA A 555 -43.90 -12.33 23.03
CA ALA A 555 -43.65 -13.03 21.77
C ALA A 555 -42.53 -12.33 20.98
N PHE A 556 -41.80 -13.09 20.17
CA PHE A 556 -40.71 -12.56 19.33
C PHE A 556 -40.93 -12.87 17.86
N LEU A 557 -40.79 -11.85 17.01
CA LEU A 557 -40.66 -12.00 15.56
C LEU A 557 -39.22 -11.66 15.17
N VAL A 558 -38.42 -12.67 14.83
CA VAL A 558 -37.01 -12.51 14.47
C VAL A 558 -36.86 -12.62 12.96
N ILE A 559 -36.36 -11.57 12.30
CA ILE A 559 -36.23 -11.52 10.84
C ILE A 559 -34.80 -11.17 10.43
N GLY A 560 -34.15 -12.07 9.69
CA GLY A 560 -32.86 -11.80 9.05
C GLY A 560 -31.71 -11.60 10.05
N THR A 561 -31.79 -12.18 11.24
CA THR A 561 -30.70 -12.16 12.22
C THR A 561 -30.57 -13.47 12.99
N ARG A 562 -29.33 -13.79 13.35
CA ARG A 562 -29.01 -14.90 14.26
C ARG A 562 -29.22 -14.43 15.71
N LEU A 563 -29.65 -15.35 16.57
CA LEU A 563 -29.63 -15.17 18.02
C LEU A 563 -28.27 -15.64 18.55
N ASP A 564 -27.21 -14.86 18.35
CA ASP A 564 -25.84 -15.17 18.77
C ASP A 564 -25.46 -14.50 20.10
N TRP A 565 -24.18 -14.56 20.47
CA TRP A 565 -23.68 -13.98 21.72
C TRP A 565 -23.95 -12.48 21.82
N THR A 566 -24.03 -11.76 20.70
CA THR A 566 -24.27 -10.31 20.72
C THR A 566 -25.69 -9.96 21.21
N ILE A 567 -26.59 -10.94 21.31
CA ILE A 567 -27.96 -10.80 21.82
C ILE A 567 -28.29 -11.87 22.87
N GLY A 568 -27.28 -12.38 23.58
CA GLY A 568 -27.48 -13.36 24.65
C GLY A 568 -28.08 -14.69 24.21
N TYR A 569 -27.85 -15.07 22.96
CA TYR A 569 -28.36 -16.31 22.35
C TYR A 569 -29.88 -16.45 22.33
N GLY A 570 -30.62 -15.38 22.61
CA GLY A 570 -32.07 -15.43 22.83
C GLY A 570 -32.47 -16.11 24.15
N ARG A 571 -31.58 -16.18 25.15
CA ARG A 571 -31.79 -16.94 26.41
C ARG A 571 -32.08 -16.04 27.62
N PHE A 572 -32.58 -16.66 28.69
CA PHE A 572 -32.73 -16.03 30.01
C PHE A 572 -31.36 -15.58 30.58
N PRO A 573 -31.26 -14.46 31.32
CA PRO A 573 -32.35 -13.56 31.73
C PRO A 573 -32.77 -12.50 30.71
N LEU A 574 -32.07 -12.37 29.58
CA LEU A 574 -32.39 -11.34 28.58
C LEU A 574 -33.72 -11.57 27.86
N PHE A 575 -34.06 -12.83 27.63
CA PHE A 575 -35.27 -13.22 26.92
C PHE A 575 -36.15 -14.05 27.82
N ASN A 576 -37.46 -13.79 27.72
CA ASN A 576 -38.46 -14.72 28.21
C ASN A 576 -38.35 -16.05 27.42
N LEU A 577 -38.07 -17.15 28.12
CA LEU A 577 -37.90 -18.47 27.50
C LEU A 577 -39.23 -19.11 27.10
N ASP A 578 -40.32 -18.75 27.78
CA ASP A 578 -41.65 -19.28 27.52
C ASP A 578 -42.39 -18.50 26.43
N ALA A 579 -41.89 -17.30 26.08
CA ALA A 579 -42.44 -16.50 25.00
C ALA A 579 -42.21 -17.19 23.65
N PRO A 580 -43.26 -17.37 22.82
CA PRO A 580 -43.13 -17.99 21.52
C PRO A 580 -42.26 -17.17 20.57
N VAL A 581 -41.57 -17.88 19.67
CA VAL A 581 -40.62 -17.30 18.72
C VAL A 581 -40.99 -17.69 17.29
N VAL A 582 -41.18 -16.67 16.45
CA VAL A 582 -41.15 -16.79 14.99
C VAL A 582 -39.75 -16.39 14.52
N GLN A 583 -39.13 -17.22 13.69
CA GLN A 583 -37.83 -16.91 13.10
C GLN A 583 -37.85 -17.04 11.58
N VAL A 584 -37.43 -15.98 10.88
CA VAL A 584 -37.30 -15.90 9.43
C VAL A 584 -35.82 -15.76 9.07
N ASP A 585 -35.30 -16.69 8.27
CA ASP A 585 -33.94 -16.63 7.74
C ASP A 585 -33.90 -17.27 6.35
N ILE A 586 -33.03 -16.77 5.47
CA ILE A 586 -32.82 -17.37 4.14
C ILE A 586 -32.03 -18.70 4.23
N HIS A 587 -31.30 -18.91 5.32
CA HIS A 587 -30.50 -20.09 5.60
C HIS A 587 -31.17 -20.99 6.63
N ALA A 588 -31.70 -22.13 6.18
CA ALA A 588 -32.46 -23.06 7.01
C ALA A 588 -31.75 -23.46 8.32
N GLU A 589 -30.44 -23.73 8.29
CA GLU A 589 -29.69 -24.15 9.48
C GLU A 589 -29.50 -23.04 10.54
N SER A 590 -29.90 -21.80 10.24
CA SER A 590 -29.90 -20.72 11.25
C SER A 590 -31.16 -20.70 12.11
N ILE A 591 -32.23 -21.36 11.66
CA ILE A 591 -33.52 -21.41 12.35
C ILE A 591 -33.45 -22.38 13.52
N GLY A 592 -33.80 -21.91 14.73
CA GLY A 592 -33.84 -22.74 15.94
C GLY A 592 -32.48 -23.17 16.50
N LYS A 593 -31.38 -22.56 16.06
CA LYS A 593 -30.01 -22.97 16.43
C LYS A 593 -29.70 -22.84 17.92
N THR A 594 -30.22 -21.80 18.59
CA THR A 594 -29.81 -21.45 19.97
C THR A 594 -30.90 -21.60 21.02
N ARG A 595 -32.17 -21.63 20.60
CA ARG A 595 -33.36 -21.89 21.40
C ARG A 595 -34.48 -22.52 20.55
N PRO A 596 -35.47 -23.19 21.18
CA PRO A 596 -36.68 -23.63 20.49
C PRO A 596 -37.42 -22.48 19.80
N ILE A 597 -38.08 -22.80 18.68
CA ILE A 597 -38.90 -21.88 17.88
C ILE A 597 -40.26 -22.51 17.58
N ASP A 598 -41.30 -21.68 17.51
CA ASP A 598 -42.69 -22.10 17.27
C ASP A 598 -43.02 -22.14 15.77
N VAL A 599 -42.48 -21.16 15.03
CA VAL A 599 -42.64 -21.05 13.58
C VAL A 599 -41.31 -20.65 12.95
N GLY A 600 -40.74 -21.54 12.13
CA GLY A 600 -39.56 -21.26 11.32
C GLY A 600 -39.95 -21.03 9.87
N ILE A 601 -39.51 -19.93 9.27
CA ILE A 601 -39.80 -19.57 7.88
C ILE A 601 -38.49 -19.45 7.12
N ILE A 602 -38.29 -20.33 6.14
CA ILE A 602 -37.20 -20.21 5.19
C ILE A 602 -37.66 -19.23 4.11
N GLY A 603 -37.00 -18.09 3.98
CA GLY A 603 -37.38 -17.06 3.03
C GLY A 603 -36.47 -15.84 3.07
N ASP A 604 -36.51 -15.09 1.97
CA ASP A 604 -35.93 -13.77 1.89
C ASP A 604 -36.69 -12.79 2.78
N ALA A 605 -35.96 -11.98 3.55
CA ALA A 605 -36.55 -11.11 4.57
C ALA A 605 -37.53 -10.08 3.96
N ALA A 606 -37.22 -9.51 2.80
CA ALA A 606 -38.10 -8.54 2.15
C ALA A 606 -39.37 -9.22 1.60
N GLN A 607 -39.24 -10.42 1.00
CA GLN A 607 -40.41 -11.17 0.52
C GLN A 607 -41.34 -11.59 1.67
N VAL A 608 -40.78 -12.06 2.79
CA VAL A 608 -41.60 -12.44 3.96
C VAL A 608 -42.25 -11.21 4.61
N LEU A 609 -41.54 -10.09 4.74
CA LEU A 609 -42.12 -8.83 5.21
C LEU A 609 -43.27 -8.35 4.31
N ARG A 610 -43.14 -8.47 2.99
CA ARG A 610 -44.23 -8.16 2.05
C ARG A 610 -45.46 -9.05 2.29
N GLN A 611 -45.27 -10.36 2.42
CA GLN A 611 -46.37 -11.29 2.73
C GLN A 611 -47.04 -10.96 4.07
N LEU A 612 -46.25 -10.58 5.08
CA LEU A 612 -46.77 -10.11 6.36
C LEU A 612 -47.58 -8.81 6.19
N ASN A 613 -47.05 -7.82 5.46
CA ASN A 613 -47.74 -6.57 5.17
C ASN A 613 -49.08 -6.78 4.45
N ASP A 614 -49.14 -7.71 3.49
CA ASP A 614 -50.39 -8.05 2.79
C ASP A 614 -51.44 -8.63 3.75
N LEU A 615 -51.02 -9.51 4.67
CA LEU A 615 -51.91 -10.07 5.70
C LEU A 615 -52.32 -9.03 6.76
N VAL A 616 -51.45 -8.08 7.09
CA VAL A 616 -51.78 -6.95 7.97
C VAL A 616 -52.82 -6.06 7.30
N ALA A 617 -52.66 -5.76 6.02
CA ALA A 617 -53.62 -4.97 5.23
C ALA A 617 -54.98 -5.65 5.07
N ALA A 618 -55.03 -6.98 5.06
CA ALA A 618 -56.27 -7.76 5.06
C ALA A 618 -57.09 -7.65 6.37
N GLY A 619 -56.54 -7.01 7.41
CA GLY A 619 -57.21 -6.78 8.68
C GLY A 619 -57.03 -7.91 9.70
N GLY A 620 -57.52 -7.66 10.92
CA GLY A 620 -57.43 -8.56 12.07
C GLY A 620 -57.24 -7.79 13.37
N GLU A 621 -57.70 -8.36 14.49
CA GLU A 621 -57.55 -7.75 15.81
C GLU A 621 -56.17 -8.02 16.41
N TRP A 622 -55.64 -7.04 17.13
CA TRP A 622 -54.35 -7.10 17.81
C TRP A 622 -54.57 -7.03 19.33
N ALA A 623 -53.97 -7.96 20.08
CA ALA A 623 -54.03 -7.98 21.53
C ALA A 623 -52.99 -7.06 22.21
N MET A 624 -52.18 -6.34 21.41
CA MET A 624 -51.07 -5.52 21.90
C MET A 624 -51.56 -4.43 22.86
N GLU A 625 -50.90 -4.33 24.01
CA GLU A 625 -51.19 -3.29 25.01
C GLU A 625 -50.80 -1.92 24.48
N ALA A 626 -51.69 -0.92 24.58
CA ALA A 626 -51.40 0.44 24.16
C ALA A 626 -50.18 1.07 24.88
N ALA A 627 -49.90 0.62 26.11
CA ALA A 627 -48.74 1.06 26.88
C ALA A 627 -47.42 0.39 26.47
N TRP A 628 -47.46 -0.68 25.66
CA TRP A 628 -46.26 -1.45 25.32
C TRP A 628 -45.23 -0.65 24.52
N PRO A 629 -45.59 0.04 23.41
CA PRO A 629 -44.60 0.80 22.64
C PRO A 629 -43.84 1.88 23.43
N PRO A 630 -44.50 2.79 24.17
CA PRO A 630 -43.77 3.79 24.96
C PRO A 630 -42.95 3.15 26.10
N MET A 631 -43.40 2.02 26.66
CA MET A 631 -42.62 1.28 27.67
C MET A 631 -41.36 0.66 27.06
N ALA A 632 -41.45 0.03 25.89
CA ALA A 632 -40.31 -0.55 25.19
C ALA A 632 -39.29 0.53 24.79
N HIS A 633 -39.73 1.65 24.22
CA HIS A 633 -38.86 2.77 23.86
C HIS A 633 -38.21 3.43 25.09
N GLY A 634 -39.00 3.67 26.15
CA GLY A 634 -38.51 4.26 27.41
C GLY A 634 -37.43 3.44 28.13
N SER A 635 -37.35 2.13 27.86
CA SER A 635 -36.32 1.25 28.41
C SER A 635 -34.89 1.63 28.01
N ILE A 636 -34.70 2.34 26.89
CA ILE A 636 -33.40 2.84 26.43
C ILE A 636 -32.86 3.91 27.39
N ALA A 637 -33.71 4.89 27.72
CA ALA A 637 -33.35 5.97 28.64
C ALA A 637 -33.09 5.43 30.05
N MET A 638 -33.90 4.46 30.50
CA MET A 638 -33.72 3.77 31.77
C MET A 638 -32.35 3.07 31.84
N MET A 639 -32.00 2.29 30.81
CA MET A 639 -30.69 1.62 30.72
C MET A 639 -29.52 2.61 30.76
N ARG A 640 -29.62 3.73 30.04
CA ARG A 640 -28.58 4.80 30.06
C ARG A 640 -28.43 5.40 31.47
N GLN A 641 -29.55 5.68 32.14
CA GLN A 641 -29.55 6.24 33.49
C GLN A 641 -28.94 5.26 34.51
N GLU A 642 -29.31 3.99 34.47
CA GLU A 642 -28.77 2.94 35.35
C GLU A 642 -27.26 2.75 35.14
N THR A 643 -26.81 2.73 33.88
CA THR A 643 -25.40 2.59 33.53
C THR A 643 -24.58 3.79 34.01
N ALA A 644 -25.09 5.01 33.84
CA ALA A 644 -24.44 6.23 34.32
C ALA A 644 -24.37 6.28 35.87
N ALA A 645 -25.43 5.84 36.55
CA ALA A 645 -25.45 5.74 38.01
C ALA A 645 -24.48 4.66 38.53
N ALA A 646 -24.40 3.50 37.87
CA ALA A 646 -23.48 2.42 38.23
C ALA A 646 -22.00 2.81 38.05
N ALA A 647 -21.69 3.69 37.08
CA ALA A 647 -20.37 4.28 36.92
C ALA A 647 -20.09 5.47 37.86
N ASN A 648 -21.03 5.77 38.77
CA ASN A 648 -20.99 6.88 39.73
C ASN A 648 -20.71 8.24 39.09
N LEU A 649 -21.16 8.47 37.85
CA LEU A 649 -20.88 9.72 37.12
C LEU A 649 -21.39 10.98 37.84
N PRO A 650 -22.60 11.00 38.43
CA PRO A 650 -23.10 12.21 39.10
C PRO A 650 -22.29 12.65 40.31
N ALA A 651 -21.60 11.72 40.98
CA ALA A 651 -20.76 11.99 42.15
C ALA A 651 -19.26 11.82 41.86
N ARG A 652 -18.88 11.78 40.57
CA ARG A 652 -17.49 11.62 40.14
C ARG A 652 -16.73 12.95 40.34
N PRO A 653 -15.60 12.97 41.08
CA PRO A 653 -14.79 14.18 41.25
C PRO A 653 -14.27 14.74 39.93
N SER A 654 -14.20 16.07 39.82
CA SER A 654 -13.75 16.77 38.59
C SER A 654 -12.26 16.66 38.31
N ASP A 655 -11.46 16.27 39.31
CA ASP A 655 -10.02 16.03 39.20
C ASP A 655 -9.68 14.62 38.70
N ARG A 656 -10.67 13.71 38.60
CA ARG A 656 -10.47 12.41 37.96
C ARG A 656 -10.47 12.55 36.44
N PRO A 657 -9.66 11.73 35.73
CA PRO A 657 -9.74 11.66 34.27
C PRO A 657 -11.16 11.34 33.81
N MET A 658 -11.48 11.77 32.58
CA MET A 658 -12.79 11.59 31.99
C MET A 658 -13.19 10.10 31.91
N HIS A 659 -14.40 9.77 32.30
CA HIS A 659 -14.94 8.42 32.07
C HIS A 659 -15.41 8.28 30.61
N SER A 660 -15.22 7.12 29.98
CA SER A 660 -15.62 6.92 28.58
C SER A 660 -17.11 7.17 28.31
N ILE A 661 -17.99 6.96 29.30
CA ILE A 661 -19.42 7.34 29.17
C ILE A 661 -19.58 8.86 28.97
N GLN A 662 -18.82 9.69 29.67
CA GLN A 662 -18.87 11.15 29.49
C GLN A 662 -18.42 11.53 28.06
N LEU A 663 -17.40 10.83 27.53
CA LEU A 663 -17.00 10.94 26.14
C LEU A 663 -18.16 10.58 25.19
N MET A 664 -18.82 9.44 25.39
CA MET A 664 -19.94 9.03 24.53
C MET A 664 -21.14 9.98 24.61
N GLN A 665 -21.45 10.54 25.78
CA GLN A 665 -22.49 11.56 25.95
C GLN A 665 -22.16 12.85 25.20
N ALA A 666 -20.90 13.30 25.27
CA ALA A 666 -20.44 14.46 24.52
C ALA A 666 -20.53 14.23 23.02
N LEU A 667 -20.08 13.07 22.53
CA LEU A 667 -20.17 12.67 21.12
C LEU A 667 -21.62 12.55 20.63
N ALA A 668 -22.50 11.95 21.42
CA ALA A 668 -23.93 11.84 21.08
C ALA A 668 -24.60 13.22 20.88
N THR A 669 -24.08 14.24 21.56
CA THR A 669 -24.60 15.61 21.48
C THR A 669 -24.01 16.41 20.32
N CYS A 670 -22.71 16.22 20.02
CA CYS A 670 -22.00 17.09 19.08
C CYS A 670 -21.83 16.51 17.66
N LEU A 671 -21.99 15.20 17.48
CA LEU A 671 -21.88 14.59 16.16
C LEU A 671 -23.11 14.92 15.28
N PRO A 672 -22.91 15.14 13.97
CA PRO A 672 -24.02 15.29 13.04
C PRO A 672 -24.96 14.08 13.10
N ARG A 673 -26.27 14.32 12.91
CA ARG A 673 -27.28 13.27 13.05
C ARG A 673 -27.01 12.11 12.08
N GLU A 674 -26.67 12.44 10.85
CA GLU A 674 -26.37 11.54 9.73
C GLU A 674 -24.96 10.92 9.78
N ALA A 675 -24.16 11.22 10.80
CA ALA A 675 -22.83 10.68 10.92
C ALA A 675 -22.85 9.15 11.01
N ILE A 676 -21.91 8.52 10.31
CA ILE A 676 -21.62 7.08 10.43
C ILE A 676 -20.58 6.92 11.53
N LYS A 677 -20.96 6.20 12.59
CA LYS A 677 -20.09 5.91 13.73
C LYS A 677 -19.58 4.49 13.61
N VAL A 678 -18.28 4.34 13.43
CA VAL A 678 -17.60 3.04 13.44
C VAL A 678 -17.00 2.82 14.82
N VAL A 679 -17.26 1.68 15.43
CA VAL A 679 -16.98 1.42 16.83
C VAL A 679 -16.09 0.20 16.98
N ASP A 680 -15.00 0.32 17.76
CA ASP A 680 -14.02 -0.73 18.00
C ASP A 680 -13.44 -0.67 19.43
N GLY A 681 -12.73 -1.72 19.84
CA GLY A 681 -12.17 -1.91 21.18
C GLY A 681 -13.14 -2.60 22.14
N GLY A 682 -12.73 -2.70 23.40
CA GLY A 682 -13.53 -3.30 24.46
C GLY A 682 -14.52 -2.32 25.07
N TYR A 683 -14.08 -1.62 26.12
CA TYR A 683 -14.89 -0.60 26.79
C TYR A 683 -15.34 0.54 25.90
N SER A 684 -14.48 1.03 25.01
CA SER A 684 -14.86 2.03 24.00
C SER A 684 -16.08 1.57 23.21
N ALA A 685 -16.13 0.30 22.78
CA ALA A 685 -17.25 -0.23 22.03
C ALA A 685 -18.49 -0.49 22.89
N ALA A 686 -18.31 -1.09 24.07
CA ALA A 686 -19.40 -1.38 24.99
C ALA A 686 -20.18 -0.11 25.38
N PHE A 687 -19.47 0.99 25.65
CA PHE A 687 -20.11 2.27 25.94
C PHE A 687 -20.68 2.93 24.68
N ALA A 688 -19.94 2.95 23.57
CA ALA A 688 -20.40 3.59 22.33
C ALA A 688 -21.73 2.99 21.83
N ILE A 689 -21.90 1.67 21.86
CA ILE A 689 -23.10 1.03 21.30
C ILE A 689 -24.38 1.32 22.10
N GLN A 690 -24.24 1.69 23.38
CA GLN A 690 -25.33 2.05 24.29
C GLN A 690 -25.76 3.51 24.18
N TYR A 691 -24.80 4.41 23.93
CA TYR A 691 -25.03 5.86 23.96
C TYR A 691 -25.13 6.51 22.59
N LEU A 692 -24.58 5.89 21.55
CA LEU A 692 -24.62 6.42 20.19
C LEU A 692 -25.80 5.82 19.42
N ASP A 693 -26.58 6.70 18.81
CA ASP A 693 -27.81 6.37 18.09
C ASP A 693 -27.55 6.23 16.59
N ALA A 694 -28.08 5.20 15.96
CA ALA A 694 -28.06 5.01 14.52
C ALA A 694 -29.32 5.61 13.91
N THR A 695 -29.14 6.64 13.08
CA THR A 695 -30.26 7.36 12.46
C THR A 695 -30.31 7.20 10.94
N VAL A 696 -29.30 6.53 10.40
CA VAL A 696 -29.18 6.03 9.04
C VAL A 696 -28.80 4.56 9.12
N PRO A 697 -29.18 3.71 8.14
CA PRO A 697 -28.82 2.30 8.14
C PRO A 697 -27.31 2.06 8.29
N GLY A 698 -26.90 1.21 9.24
CA GLY A 698 -25.49 0.98 9.56
C GLY A 698 -24.78 2.17 10.19
N GLY A 699 -25.50 3.24 10.55
CA GLY A 699 -24.96 4.49 11.11
C GLY A 699 -24.29 4.35 12.48
N VAL A 700 -24.41 3.18 13.12
CA VAL A 700 -23.51 2.69 14.17
C VAL A 700 -23.11 1.27 13.78
N THR A 701 -21.85 1.09 13.37
CA THR A 701 -21.29 -0.20 12.95
C THR A 701 -20.16 -0.58 13.88
N TRP A 702 -20.05 -1.88 14.16
CA TRP A 702 -19.05 -2.45 15.04
C TRP A 702 -18.63 -3.83 14.54
N VAL A 703 -17.68 -4.44 15.26
CA VAL A 703 -17.05 -5.72 14.91
C VAL A 703 -18.00 -6.91 14.72
N GLY A 704 -19.20 -6.88 15.30
CA GLY A 704 -20.19 -7.95 15.14
C GLY A 704 -19.79 -9.24 15.85
N SER A 705 -20.20 -10.40 15.31
CA SER A 705 -20.14 -11.69 16.01
C SER A 705 -18.73 -12.24 16.25
N THR A 706 -17.68 -11.72 15.60
CA THR A 706 -16.31 -12.24 15.74
C THR A 706 -15.54 -11.62 16.91
N GLY A 707 -15.93 -10.42 17.35
CA GLY A 707 -15.15 -9.69 18.37
C GLY A 707 -13.73 -9.31 17.93
N HIS A 708 -13.40 -9.39 16.63
CA HIS A 708 -12.12 -8.98 16.05
C HIS A 708 -11.73 -7.51 16.33
N ILE A 709 -10.76 -7.30 17.22
CA ILE A 709 -10.27 -5.95 17.56
C ILE A 709 -9.34 -5.43 16.46
N GLY A 710 -9.44 -4.15 16.13
CA GLY A 710 -8.60 -3.48 15.12
C GLY A 710 -9.28 -3.29 13.75
N VAL A 711 -10.59 -3.55 13.67
CA VAL A 711 -11.40 -3.32 12.46
C VAL A 711 -11.69 -1.84 12.20
N GLY A 712 -11.65 -1.00 13.25
CA GLY A 712 -12.31 0.30 13.28
C GLY A 712 -11.83 1.26 12.19
N LEU A 713 -10.52 1.35 11.95
CA LEU A 713 -10.00 2.27 10.95
C LEU A 713 -10.28 1.80 9.51
N GLY A 714 -10.12 0.49 9.26
CA GLY A 714 -10.49 -0.11 7.97
C GLY A 714 -11.98 0.08 7.66
N PHE A 715 -12.84 -0.12 8.66
CA PHE A 715 -14.29 0.10 8.50
C PHE A 715 -14.65 1.57 8.25
N ALA A 716 -14.00 2.51 8.93
CA ALA A 716 -14.21 3.94 8.71
C ALA A 716 -13.78 4.38 7.31
N ILE A 717 -12.64 3.89 6.83
CA ILE A 717 -12.17 4.16 5.45
C ILE A 717 -13.16 3.58 4.43
N GLY A 718 -13.60 2.32 4.61
CA GLY A 718 -14.60 1.70 3.76
C GLY A 718 -15.94 2.45 3.75
N ALA A 719 -16.40 2.92 4.91
CA ALA A 719 -17.61 3.75 5.03
C ALA A 719 -17.48 5.09 4.30
N ARG A 720 -16.34 5.78 4.45
CA ARG A 720 -16.07 7.05 3.76
C ARG A 720 -16.04 6.90 2.25
N LEU A 721 -15.49 5.79 1.76
CA LEU A 721 -15.49 5.46 0.33
C LEU A 721 -16.91 5.16 -0.19
N ALA A 722 -17.74 4.48 0.61
CA ALA A 722 -19.12 4.18 0.27
C ALA A 722 -20.05 5.41 0.33
N HIS A 723 -19.78 6.33 1.25
CA HIS A 723 -20.53 7.56 1.48
C HIS A 723 -19.61 8.81 1.51
N PRO A 724 -19.15 9.28 0.32
CA PRO A 724 -18.22 10.40 0.19
C PRO A 724 -18.73 11.76 0.68
N ASP A 725 -20.00 11.88 1.03
CA ASP A 725 -20.59 13.12 1.55
C ASP A 725 -21.00 13.02 3.02
N SER A 726 -20.97 11.81 3.60
CA SER A 726 -21.36 11.61 5.01
C SER A 726 -20.18 11.83 5.96
N PRO A 727 -20.40 12.49 7.11
CA PRO A 727 -19.44 12.49 8.21
C PRO A 727 -19.17 11.06 8.70
N VAL A 728 -17.90 10.68 8.81
CA VAL A 728 -17.51 9.36 9.32
C VAL A 728 -16.59 9.53 10.52
N VAL A 729 -16.98 8.93 11.64
CA VAL A 729 -16.24 8.99 12.90
C VAL A 729 -15.97 7.58 13.41
N ALA A 730 -14.70 7.23 13.54
CA ALA A 730 -14.26 6.00 14.18
C ALA A 730 -14.04 6.27 15.68
N ILE A 731 -14.64 5.46 16.56
CA ILE A 731 -14.52 5.56 18.01
C ILE A 731 -13.92 4.25 18.51
N MET A 732 -12.72 4.32 19.07
CA MET A 732 -11.95 3.13 19.42
C MET A 732 -11.07 3.33 20.65
N GLY A 733 -10.70 2.23 21.31
CA GLY A 733 -9.71 2.25 22.38
C GLY A 733 -8.29 2.37 21.82
N ASP A 734 -7.32 2.78 22.65
CA ASP A 734 -5.91 2.90 22.28
C ASP A 734 -5.29 1.55 21.86
N GLY A 735 -5.64 0.45 22.53
CA GLY A 735 -5.21 -0.89 22.12
C GLY A 735 -5.72 -1.29 20.73
N ALA A 736 -7.00 -1.00 20.44
CA ALA A 736 -7.60 -1.27 19.12
C ALA A 736 -6.95 -0.41 18.02
N PHE A 737 -6.71 0.87 18.31
CA PHE A 737 -5.99 1.74 17.40
C PHE A 737 -4.57 1.24 17.13
N GLY A 738 -3.87 0.70 18.14
CA GLY A 738 -2.53 0.12 17.97
C GLY A 738 -2.43 -0.98 16.90
N LEU A 739 -3.51 -1.71 16.63
CA LEU A 739 -3.55 -2.78 15.62
C LEU A 739 -3.79 -2.26 14.19
N CYS A 740 -4.37 -1.07 14.04
CA CYS A 740 -4.80 -0.54 12.74
C CYS A 740 -4.30 0.87 12.41
N GLY A 741 -3.66 1.56 13.35
CA GLY A 741 -3.41 3.00 13.29
C GLY A 741 -2.53 3.46 12.12
N LEU A 742 -1.70 2.58 11.55
CA LEU A 742 -0.91 2.90 10.35
C LEU A 742 -1.78 3.03 9.09
N GLU A 743 -3.02 2.55 9.08
CA GLU A 743 -3.96 2.84 7.99
C GLU A 743 -4.47 4.29 8.02
N PHE A 744 -4.12 5.07 9.04
CA PHE A 744 -4.35 6.52 9.01
C PHE A 744 -3.58 7.16 7.86
N ASP A 745 -2.37 6.66 7.55
CA ASP A 745 -1.64 7.04 6.35
C ASP A 745 -2.41 6.70 5.07
N THR A 746 -3.12 5.57 5.01
CA THR A 746 -3.98 5.22 3.88
C THR A 746 -5.11 6.25 3.72
N ALA A 747 -5.76 6.66 4.80
CA ALA A 747 -6.75 7.74 4.76
C ALA A 747 -6.15 9.06 4.25
N VAL A 748 -4.92 9.41 4.66
CA VAL A 748 -4.21 10.61 4.19
C VAL A 748 -3.88 10.53 2.70
N ARG A 749 -3.24 9.45 2.24
CA ARG A 749 -2.86 9.26 0.82
C ARG A 749 -4.06 9.27 -0.12
N HIS A 750 -5.19 8.73 0.33
CA HIS A 750 -6.45 8.69 -0.43
C HIS A 750 -7.36 9.89 -0.18
N GLN A 751 -6.91 10.88 0.61
CA GLN A 751 -7.63 12.13 0.91
C GLN A 751 -9.05 11.89 1.45
N LEU A 752 -9.15 11.01 2.46
CA LEU A 752 -10.41 10.57 3.05
C LEU A 752 -10.62 11.22 4.42
N PRO A 753 -11.33 12.36 4.53
CA PRO A 753 -11.49 13.07 5.80
C PRO A 753 -12.40 12.30 6.75
N ILE A 754 -11.80 11.42 7.54
CA ILE A 754 -12.41 10.69 8.65
C ILE A 754 -11.89 11.26 9.97
N ILE A 755 -12.70 11.18 11.03
CA ILE A 755 -12.27 11.53 12.39
C ILE A 755 -12.11 10.24 13.19
N VAL A 756 -10.96 10.05 13.82
CA VAL A 756 -10.68 8.95 14.72
C VAL A 756 -10.64 9.49 16.15
N VAL A 757 -11.61 9.11 16.98
CA VAL A 757 -11.66 9.42 18.39
C VAL A 757 -11.13 8.23 19.17
N ILE A 758 -10.00 8.43 19.86
CA ILE A 758 -9.35 7.37 20.65
C ILE A 758 -9.71 7.58 22.12
N ALA A 759 -10.45 6.65 22.71
CA ALA A 759 -10.63 6.56 24.16
C ALA A 759 -9.38 5.91 24.76
N ASN A 760 -8.41 6.73 25.14
CA ASN A 760 -7.08 6.32 25.55
C ASN A 760 -7.03 6.13 27.06
N ASP A 761 -7.20 4.88 27.51
CA ASP A 761 -7.13 4.48 28.93
C ASP A 761 -5.81 3.76 29.29
N GLU A 762 -4.85 3.90 28.37
CA GLU A 762 -3.46 3.41 28.46
C GLU A 762 -3.38 1.89 28.63
N GLY A 763 -4.35 1.14 28.12
CA GLY A 763 -4.40 -0.29 28.30
C GLY A 763 -5.48 -1.07 27.55
N TRP A 764 -5.46 -2.38 27.79
CA TRP A 764 -6.56 -3.29 27.49
C TRP A 764 -7.57 -3.22 28.64
N GLY A 765 -8.28 -2.09 28.76
CA GLY A 765 -9.09 -1.73 29.94
C GLY A 765 -10.14 -2.77 30.35
N GLU A 766 -10.84 -3.37 29.39
CA GLU A 766 -11.83 -4.44 29.66
C GLU A 766 -11.16 -5.69 30.25
N THR A 767 -10.06 -6.15 29.65
CA THR A 767 -9.29 -7.31 30.13
C THR A 767 -8.66 -7.03 31.50
N ARG A 768 -8.18 -5.81 31.72
CA ARG A 768 -7.63 -5.35 33.02
C ARG A 768 -8.68 -5.49 34.12
N ASP A 769 -9.88 -4.96 33.89
CA ASP A 769 -10.98 -5.08 34.86
C ASP A 769 -11.45 -6.54 35.03
N GLY A 770 -11.50 -7.33 33.95
CA GLY A 770 -11.83 -8.76 33.99
C GLY A 770 -10.87 -9.56 34.88
N GLN A 771 -9.55 -9.41 34.67
CA GLN A 771 -8.52 -10.06 35.49
C GLN A 771 -8.66 -9.66 36.96
N ARG A 772 -8.80 -8.36 37.22
CA ARG A 772 -8.96 -7.82 38.57
C ARG A 772 -10.19 -8.37 39.29
N ARG A 773 -11.34 -8.43 38.61
CA ARG A 773 -12.58 -8.99 39.18
C ARG A 773 -12.44 -10.48 39.50
N ARG A 774 -11.75 -11.24 38.65
CA ARG A 774 -11.68 -12.70 38.76
C ARG A 774 -10.62 -13.19 39.75
N TRP A 775 -9.49 -12.48 39.85
CA TRP A 775 -8.30 -12.93 40.57
C TRP A 775 -7.66 -11.85 41.48
N GLY A 776 -8.20 -10.63 41.51
CA GLY A 776 -7.68 -9.53 42.32
C GLY A 776 -6.55 -8.73 41.65
N ASP A 777 -6.12 -7.64 42.27
CA ASP A 777 -5.17 -6.67 41.69
C ASP A 777 -3.80 -7.27 41.33
N ALA A 778 -3.33 -8.24 42.12
CA ALA A 778 -2.03 -8.89 41.89
C ALA A 778 -1.97 -9.70 40.58
N ALA A 779 -3.12 -10.03 39.99
CA ALA A 779 -3.23 -10.79 38.76
C ALA A 779 -3.38 -9.92 37.50
N VAL A 780 -3.33 -8.59 37.63
CA VAL A 780 -3.40 -7.67 36.49
C VAL A 780 -2.06 -7.65 35.77
N ILE A 781 -1.95 -8.39 34.66
CA ILE A 781 -0.73 -8.56 33.88
C ILE A 781 -1.01 -8.48 32.38
N GLY A 782 -0.06 -7.91 31.61
CA GLY A 782 -0.13 -7.85 30.15
C GLY A 782 -1.19 -6.90 29.58
N THR A 783 -1.79 -6.04 30.40
CA THR A 783 -2.89 -5.14 30.00
C THR A 783 -2.52 -3.67 29.94
N HIS A 784 -1.31 -3.27 30.35
CA HIS A 784 -0.85 -1.88 30.34
C HIS A 784 -0.09 -1.55 29.04
N LEU A 785 -0.53 -0.50 28.33
CA LEU A 785 0.09 0.01 27.09
C LEU A 785 0.87 1.33 27.30
N GLY A 786 0.48 2.09 28.33
CA GLY A 786 1.10 3.34 28.76
C GLY A 786 0.68 4.56 27.93
N PRO A 787 1.13 5.77 28.32
CA PRO A 787 0.69 7.02 27.71
C PRO A 787 1.31 7.19 26.32
N ARG A 788 0.50 7.03 25.28
CA ARG A 788 0.87 7.31 23.88
C ARG A 788 0.17 8.56 23.39
N ARG A 789 0.89 9.35 22.59
CA ARG A 789 0.42 10.59 21.95
C ARG A 789 0.02 10.31 20.51
N TYR A 790 -1.20 9.81 20.32
CA TYR A 790 -1.69 9.47 18.98
C TYR A 790 -2.07 10.71 18.16
N ASP A 791 -2.33 11.83 18.83
CA ASP A 791 -2.47 13.14 18.19
C ASP A 791 -1.18 13.57 17.46
N GLU A 792 -0.01 13.28 18.04
CA GLU A 792 1.28 13.57 17.41
C GLU A 792 1.54 12.65 16.20
N LEU A 793 1.13 11.37 16.28
CA LEU A 793 1.19 10.45 15.14
C LEU A 793 0.36 10.97 13.96
N ALA A 794 -0.84 11.49 14.23
CA ALA A 794 -1.70 12.06 13.19
C ALA A 794 -0.98 13.15 12.39
N ARG A 795 -0.32 14.08 13.11
CA ARG A 795 0.45 15.18 12.52
C ARG A 795 1.66 14.65 11.74
N ALA A 796 2.38 13.66 12.28
CA ALA A 796 3.52 13.05 11.62
C ALA A 796 3.15 12.36 10.29
N LEU A 797 1.93 11.81 10.20
CA LEU A 797 1.40 11.19 8.99
C LEU A 797 0.72 12.17 8.03
N GLY A 798 0.64 13.46 8.37
CA GLY A 798 0.07 14.51 7.51
C GLY A 798 -1.42 14.82 7.72
N GLY A 799 -2.00 14.38 8.83
CA GLY A 799 -3.38 14.70 9.22
C GLY A 799 -3.48 15.71 10.38
N TYR A 800 -4.71 15.92 10.85
CA TYR A 800 -5.00 16.72 12.04
C TYR A 800 -4.86 15.88 13.31
N GLY A 801 -4.30 16.44 14.37
CA GLY A 801 -4.13 15.75 15.65
C GLY A 801 -4.36 16.68 16.83
N GLU A 802 -5.23 16.28 17.76
CA GLU A 802 -5.52 17.02 18.99
C GLU A 802 -5.70 16.09 20.18
N ARG A 803 -5.12 16.46 21.33
CA ARG A 803 -5.31 15.78 22.62
C ARG A 803 -6.41 16.47 23.41
N VAL A 804 -7.30 15.69 24.03
CA VAL A 804 -8.39 16.17 24.90
C VAL A 804 -8.33 15.48 26.26
N GLU A 805 -8.54 16.24 27.33
CA GLU A 805 -8.51 15.72 28.71
C GLU A 805 -9.82 15.96 29.46
N ARG A 806 -10.63 16.94 29.06
CA ARG A 806 -11.87 17.31 29.74
C ARG A 806 -13.11 17.19 28.82
N PRO A 807 -14.29 16.79 29.34
CA PRO A 807 -15.51 16.63 28.53
C PRO A 807 -15.91 17.86 27.70
N GLU A 808 -15.76 19.06 28.25
CA GLU A 808 -16.13 20.32 27.58
C GLU A 808 -15.25 20.66 26.36
N GLU A 809 -14.10 20.01 26.22
CA GLU A 809 -13.17 20.21 25.10
C GLU A 809 -13.56 19.37 23.86
N ILE A 810 -14.38 18.32 24.04
CA ILE A 810 -14.74 17.37 22.99
C ILE A 810 -15.48 18.04 21.83
N ALA A 811 -16.54 18.81 22.11
CA ALA A 811 -17.32 19.44 21.04
C ALA A 811 -16.50 20.47 20.23
N PRO A 812 -15.70 21.37 20.86
CA PRO A 812 -14.76 22.22 20.14
C PRO A 812 -13.72 21.45 19.31
N ALA A 813 -13.16 20.35 19.84
CA ALA A 813 -12.15 19.54 19.15
C ALA A 813 -12.72 18.85 17.90
N ILE A 814 -13.91 18.25 18.02
CA ILE A 814 -14.61 17.61 16.90
C ILE A 814 -14.92 18.63 15.80
N ARG A 815 -15.37 19.84 16.18
CA ARG A 815 -15.62 20.92 15.22
C ARG A 815 -14.36 21.28 14.43
N ARG A 816 -13.24 21.51 15.11
CA ARG A 816 -11.95 21.81 14.45
C ARG A 816 -11.48 20.68 13.55
N ALA A 817 -11.67 19.43 13.98
CA ALA A 817 -11.34 18.27 13.14
C ALA A 817 -12.16 18.24 11.85
N PHE A 818 -13.47 18.51 11.89
CA PHE A 818 -14.27 18.66 10.67
C PHE A 818 -13.82 19.84 9.80
N GLU A 819 -13.57 21.00 10.42
CA GLU A 819 -13.09 22.21 9.72
C GLU A 819 -11.72 22.02 9.05
N SER A 820 -10.89 21.09 9.55
CA SER A 820 -9.57 20.81 8.98
C SER A 820 -9.62 20.23 7.56
N GLY A 821 -10.72 19.57 7.19
CA GLY A 821 -10.90 18.96 5.86
C GLY A 821 -9.96 17.79 5.54
N VAL A 822 -9.15 17.33 6.49
CA VAL A 822 -8.20 16.22 6.36
C VAL A 822 -8.52 15.12 7.37
N PRO A 823 -7.96 13.90 7.24
CA PRO A 823 -8.09 12.89 8.29
C PRO A 823 -7.62 13.44 9.64
N ALA A 824 -8.33 13.12 10.71
CA ALA A 824 -8.08 13.67 12.05
C ALA A 824 -8.02 12.59 13.12
N ILE A 825 -7.15 12.75 14.11
CA ILE A 825 -7.17 11.99 15.38
C ILE A 825 -7.47 12.95 16.53
N ILE A 826 -8.51 12.63 17.29
CA ILE A 826 -8.81 13.21 18.59
C ILE A 826 -8.43 12.17 19.65
N ASP A 827 -7.26 12.36 20.26
CA ASP A 827 -6.74 11.47 21.30
C ASP A 827 -7.29 11.91 22.65
N VAL A 828 -8.18 11.11 23.24
CA VAL A 828 -8.93 11.48 24.43
C VAL A 828 -8.40 10.72 25.64
N HIS A 829 -7.83 11.42 26.61
CA HIS A 829 -7.42 10.79 27.86
C HIS A 829 -8.66 10.36 28.65
N THR A 830 -8.81 9.05 28.84
CA THR A 830 -9.88 8.45 29.64
C THR A 830 -9.33 7.72 30.85
N ASP A 831 -10.14 7.59 31.89
CA ASP A 831 -9.74 6.99 33.16
C ASP A 831 -9.25 5.53 33.00
N PRO A 832 -7.96 5.24 33.28
CA PRO A 832 -7.43 3.88 33.26
C PRO A 832 -8.13 2.95 34.26
N GLU A 833 -8.70 3.52 35.32
CA GLU A 833 -9.39 2.76 36.37
C GLU A 833 -10.91 2.74 36.18
N GLN A 834 -11.40 3.09 34.99
CA GLN A 834 -12.83 3.01 34.66
C GLN A 834 -13.33 1.57 34.72
N ARG A 835 -14.58 1.42 35.18
CA ARG A 835 -15.22 0.12 35.39
C ARG A 835 -16.58 0.11 34.71
N SER A 836 -17.01 -1.07 34.29
CA SER A 836 -18.29 -1.23 33.60
C SER A 836 -19.10 -2.39 34.16
N THR A 837 -20.27 -2.08 34.73
CA THR A 837 -21.32 -3.09 34.95
C THR A 837 -22.00 -3.49 33.64
N ALA A 838 -21.93 -2.65 32.61
CA ALA A 838 -22.45 -2.92 31.27
C ALA A 838 -21.74 -4.09 30.56
N VAL A 839 -20.46 -4.34 30.90
CA VAL A 839 -19.71 -5.52 30.43
C VAL A 839 -19.78 -6.67 31.45
N ALA A 840 -19.64 -6.37 32.74
CA ALA A 840 -19.76 -7.39 33.80
C ALA A 840 -21.15 -8.04 33.88
N GLY A 841 -22.17 -7.38 33.32
CA GLY A 841 -23.56 -7.81 33.23
C GLY A 841 -23.95 -8.42 31.88
N LEU A 842 -23.00 -8.84 31.04
CA LEU A 842 -23.25 -9.71 29.88
C LEU A 842 -22.93 -11.17 30.27
N PRO A 843 -23.76 -11.87 31.08
CA PRO A 843 -23.50 -13.22 31.60
C PRO A 843 -23.35 -14.34 30.54
N TRP A 844 -23.30 -13.98 29.25
CA TRP A 844 -23.22 -14.89 28.11
C TRP A 844 -21.96 -14.70 27.25
N ILE A 845 -21.10 -13.72 27.57
CA ILE A 845 -19.70 -13.80 27.14
C ILE A 845 -19.09 -14.89 28.02
N VAL A 846 -19.17 -16.13 27.52
CA VAL A 846 -18.49 -17.27 28.13
C VAL A 846 -17.03 -17.12 27.74
N GLU A 847 -16.21 -16.55 28.63
CA GLU A 847 -14.75 -16.70 28.56
C GLU A 847 -14.34 -18.14 28.85
#